data_AF-A0A6G9XU82-F1
#
_entry.id   AF-A0A6G9XU82-F1
#
_cell.length_a   1.000
_cell.length_b   1.000
_cell.length_c   1.000
_cell.angle_alpha   90.00
_cell.angle_beta   90.00
_cell.angle_gamma   90.00
#
_symmetry.space_group_name_H-M   'P 1'
#
loop_
_entity.id
_entity.type
_entity.pdbx_description
1 polymer ?
#
loop_
_entity_poly.entity_id
_entity_poly.type
_entity_poly.pdbx_seq_one_letter_code
_entity_poly.pdbx_strand_id
1 'polypeptide(L)'
;MNTQGCAEPGCTGTIEDGYCTVCGTAPAEATTIRSTATSHEVSIAEATTAPATPEHCAESGCAGTVIDGYCEVCGTAPAPPTAAIASTPSARGSSRSVRTGRSSSRSSRRGRLGAGMVDVPRAPRIDPATAILRDPEVAENKRFCGKCEKPVGRGRDGRPGRTEGFCPNCGTRFSFTPKLGKGDLVAGQYEVAGCLAHGGLGWIYLATDRNVSDRWVVLKGLLNAGDADAMLAAVAEKRFLAEVEHPSIVKIHNFVEHAGADGVPVGYIVMEYVGGTSLKQILRGRRESTGGYLPVAQAIAYILEMLPALGYLHSLGLAYCDFKPDNVMQTDEQLKLIDLGAVIAMDDEDSPIYGTTGYRAPEIAKTGPTVATDVYTVGRTLAVLLMHVPQHNGHFGALPGPDSEPLLATYDSLHRFLLRATDDAPAARFASMEEMADQLTGVLREVLAIDDGVPRPGMSTYFGPPRGVFGVDAAVDAPKIIAALPVPLVDPTDSAAALLATTSGTTPAELEHAFEAGLRAVVTGHGESTEIPLRLIRAALEIGDSAEADRRLTAASATLWGDWRLSWYRGQSRLLAGELSEAATEFDAVYAGLPGEAAPKLALAAVAELSAAAGTDFAAAQHRRRAARYYETVWRTDRGYLSAVFGLARLRTGAGDRDGAVAALDQVDAGSVLFAEAGIAAVRTVLHDLAPAELTEAILRNAGERVSRLRLDSKRRSAEIRLRVLSAAFDWLRAGGVPAAHTPLLGVPFEQDGVRAGLERCYRDLAHETDDMWERFALVEQANTIRPRTTL
;
A
#
# COMPACT_ATOMS: atom_id res chain seq x y z
N MET A 1 -42.56 -32.49 8.06
CA MET A 1 -41.11 -32.73 8.15
C MET A 1 -40.64 -32.07 9.43
N ASN A 2 -39.97 -32.80 10.34
CA ASN A 2 -39.46 -32.24 11.59
C ASN A 2 -38.39 -31.18 11.26
N THR A 3 -38.63 -29.91 11.54
CA THR A 3 -37.64 -28.84 11.43
C THR A 3 -36.76 -28.85 12.68
N GLN A 4 -35.50 -29.21 12.50
CA GLN A 4 -34.52 -29.23 13.59
C GLN A 4 -34.00 -27.80 13.82
N GLY A 5 -34.03 -27.32 15.07
CA GLY A 5 -33.49 -26.00 15.43
C GLY A 5 -31.96 -25.98 15.35
N CYS A 6 -31.38 -24.82 15.01
CA CYS A 6 -29.94 -24.62 14.98
C CYS A 6 -29.32 -24.79 16.38
N ALA A 7 -28.16 -25.46 16.46
CA ALA A 7 -27.46 -25.73 17.71
C ALA A 7 -26.53 -24.58 18.18
N GLU A 8 -26.38 -23.53 17.37
CA GLU A 8 -25.58 -22.34 17.72
C GLU A 8 -26.24 -21.51 18.83
N PRO A 9 -25.53 -21.18 19.93
CA PRO A 9 -26.07 -20.36 21.01
C PRO A 9 -26.56 -18.99 20.49
N GLY A 10 -27.86 -18.72 20.66
CA GLY A 10 -28.48 -17.46 20.24
C GLY A 10 -28.97 -17.41 18.80
N CYS A 11 -28.84 -18.49 18.02
CA CYS A 11 -29.38 -18.55 16.67
C CYS A 11 -30.85 -18.99 16.64
N THR A 12 -31.71 -18.23 15.97
CA THR A 12 -33.15 -18.55 15.81
C THR A 12 -33.47 -19.34 14.53
N GLY A 13 -32.46 -19.72 13.76
CA GLY A 13 -32.65 -20.42 12.49
C GLY A 13 -32.98 -21.91 12.63
N THR A 14 -33.54 -22.46 11.56
CA THR A 14 -33.86 -23.89 11.41
C THR A 14 -32.92 -24.53 10.40
N ILE A 15 -32.67 -25.83 10.52
CA ILE A 15 -31.86 -26.57 9.56
C ILE A 15 -32.72 -26.94 8.35
N GLU A 16 -32.36 -26.42 7.18
CA GLU A 16 -32.90 -26.78 5.86
C GLU A 16 -31.74 -27.11 4.92
N ASP A 17 -31.86 -28.17 4.12
CA ASP A 17 -30.81 -28.65 3.21
C ASP A 17 -29.43 -28.86 3.87
N GLY A 18 -29.40 -29.24 5.15
CA GLY A 18 -28.18 -29.51 5.90
C GLY A 18 -27.49 -28.29 6.51
N TYR A 19 -28.11 -27.10 6.46
CA TYR A 19 -27.56 -25.86 7.01
C TYR A 19 -28.61 -24.98 7.70
N CYS A 20 -28.18 -24.16 8.65
CA CYS A 20 -29.07 -23.20 9.32
C CYS A 20 -29.49 -22.04 8.39
N THR A 21 -30.78 -21.76 8.31
CA THR A 21 -31.37 -20.69 7.48
C THR A 21 -30.97 -19.26 7.87
N VAL A 22 -30.36 -19.07 9.06
CA VAL A 22 -29.97 -17.75 9.57
C VAL A 22 -28.45 -17.60 9.63
N CYS A 23 -27.73 -18.56 10.22
CA CYS A 23 -26.28 -18.47 10.40
C CYS A 23 -25.47 -19.36 9.44
N GLY A 24 -26.11 -20.24 8.67
CA GLY A 24 -25.43 -21.11 7.69
C GLY A 24 -24.62 -22.25 8.32
N THR A 25 -24.73 -22.51 9.62
CA THR A 25 -24.00 -23.60 10.28
C THR A 25 -24.65 -24.96 9.96
N ALA A 26 -23.86 -25.95 9.57
CA ALA A 26 -24.31 -27.33 9.38
C ALA A 26 -24.45 -28.08 10.74
N PRO A 27 -25.34 -29.08 10.87
CA PRO A 27 -25.34 -29.97 12.03
C PRO A 27 -24.02 -30.76 12.10
N ALA A 28 -23.40 -30.81 13.27
CA ALA A 28 -22.19 -31.60 13.48
C ALA A 28 -22.51 -33.10 13.43
N GLU A 29 -22.28 -33.77 12.30
CA GLU A 29 -22.20 -35.24 12.25
C GLU A 29 -20.77 -35.72 12.50
N ALA A 30 -20.64 -36.56 13.52
CA ALA A 30 -19.41 -37.21 13.93
C ALA A 30 -18.89 -38.15 12.84
N THR A 31 -17.68 -37.90 12.32
CA THR A 31 -16.97 -38.90 11.50
C THR A 31 -15.50 -39.03 11.89
N THR A 32 -15.24 -40.11 12.61
CA THR A 32 -14.11 -41.04 12.62
C THR A 32 -12.97 -40.78 11.64
N ILE A 33 -11.76 -40.65 12.21
CA ILE A 33 -10.46 -40.52 11.55
C ILE A 33 -10.10 -41.80 10.77
N ARG A 34 -9.70 -41.68 9.50
CA ARG A 34 -8.84 -42.66 8.82
C ARG A 34 -7.69 -41.97 8.12
N SER A 35 -6.50 -42.25 8.64
CA SER A 35 -5.18 -41.90 8.13
C SER A 35 -4.81 -42.83 6.97
N THR A 36 -4.36 -42.27 5.84
CA THR A 36 -3.42 -42.95 4.94
C THR A 36 -2.45 -41.92 4.35
N ALA A 37 -1.19 -42.03 4.78
CA ALA A 37 -0.05 -41.35 4.21
C ALA A 37 0.44 -42.10 2.96
N THR A 38 0.78 -41.37 1.89
CA THR A 38 1.58 -41.87 0.78
C THR A 38 2.60 -40.82 0.39
N SER A 39 3.86 -41.18 0.62
CA SER A 39 5.10 -40.54 0.20
C SER A 39 5.30 -40.70 -1.31
N HIS A 40 5.55 -39.60 -2.02
CA HIS A 40 6.13 -39.63 -3.37
C HIS A 40 7.47 -38.90 -3.37
N GLU A 41 8.54 -39.68 -3.53
CA GLU A 41 9.89 -39.25 -3.86
C GLU A 41 9.92 -38.68 -5.28
N VAL A 42 10.54 -37.51 -5.46
CA VAL A 42 10.83 -36.91 -6.77
C VAL A 42 12.32 -37.10 -7.04
N SER A 43 12.62 -37.85 -8.10
CA SER A 43 13.96 -38.07 -8.65
C SER A 43 14.44 -36.82 -9.40
N ILE A 44 15.66 -36.39 -9.09
CA ILE A 44 16.38 -35.27 -9.71
C ILE A 44 17.11 -35.83 -10.94
N ALA A 45 16.80 -35.31 -12.13
CA ALA A 45 17.56 -35.57 -13.36
C ALA A 45 18.54 -34.42 -13.62
N GLU A 46 19.83 -34.75 -13.64
CA GLU A 46 20.93 -33.88 -14.06
C GLU A 46 20.82 -33.56 -15.57
N ALA A 47 20.94 -32.28 -15.93
CA ALA A 47 21.09 -31.83 -17.32
C ALA A 47 22.54 -31.41 -17.58
N THR A 48 23.23 -32.23 -18.36
CA THR A 48 24.61 -32.05 -18.82
C THR A 48 24.68 -30.96 -19.90
N THR A 49 25.60 -30.01 -19.74
CA THR A 49 25.94 -28.97 -20.72
C THR A 49 26.77 -29.54 -21.87
N ALA A 50 26.37 -29.24 -23.12
CA ALA A 50 27.16 -29.51 -24.33
C ALA A 50 27.95 -28.25 -24.77
N PRO A 51 29.13 -28.38 -25.41
CA PRO A 51 29.95 -27.23 -25.78
C PRO A 51 29.51 -26.59 -27.10
N ALA A 52 29.56 -25.26 -27.17
CA ALA A 52 29.27 -24.47 -28.36
C ALA A 52 30.43 -24.52 -29.38
N THR A 53 30.10 -24.63 -30.67
CA THR A 53 31.03 -24.54 -31.80
C THR A 53 31.40 -23.08 -32.12
N PRO A 54 32.64 -22.76 -32.50
CA PRO A 54 33.06 -21.38 -32.76
C PRO A 54 32.59 -20.85 -34.14
N GLU A 55 32.06 -19.63 -34.17
CA GLU A 55 31.58 -18.93 -35.38
C GLU A 55 32.73 -18.22 -36.13
N HIS A 56 32.69 -18.20 -37.47
CA HIS A 56 33.70 -17.58 -38.33
C HIS A 56 33.50 -16.06 -38.50
N CYS A 57 34.59 -15.32 -38.71
CA CYS A 57 34.58 -13.87 -38.88
C CYS A 57 33.82 -13.42 -40.15
N ALA A 58 32.98 -12.38 -40.03
CA ALA A 58 32.16 -11.86 -41.11
C ALA A 58 32.89 -10.88 -42.05
N GLU A 59 34.16 -10.54 -41.79
CA GLU A 59 34.95 -9.60 -42.59
C GLU A 59 35.39 -10.24 -43.91
N SER A 60 35.04 -9.63 -45.04
CA SER A 60 35.35 -10.17 -46.38
C SER A 60 36.86 -10.32 -46.59
N GLY A 61 37.32 -11.57 -46.71
CA GLY A 61 38.73 -11.92 -46.89
C GLY A 61 39.46 -12.35 -45.60
N CYS A 62 38.79 -12.34 -44.45
CA CYS A 62 39.35 -12.84 -43.19
C CYS A 62 38.93 -14.31 -42.94
N ALA A 63 39.90 -15.18 -42.63
CA ALA A 63 39.66 -16.59 -42.34
C ALA A 63 39.61 -16.92 -40.83
N GLY A 64 39.59 -15.91 -39.95
CA GLY A 64 39.66 -16.08 -38.50
C GLY A 64 38.34 -16.49 -37.84
N THR A 65 38.43 -17.07 -36.64
CA THR A 65 37.29 -17.45 -35.79
C THR A 65 37.04 -16.39 -34.71
N VAL A 66 35.78 -16.23 -34.30
CA VAL A 66 35.39 -15.29 -33.25
C VAL A 66 35.44 -15.99 -31.90
N ILE A 67 36.29 -15.49 -31.01
CA ILE A 67 36.46 -15.98 -29.63
C ILE A 67 36.27 -14.78 -28.70
N ASP A 68 35.44 -14.93 -27.67
CA ASP A 68 35.10 -13.87 -26.70
C ASP A 68 34.61 -12.55 -27.33
N GLY A 69 33.89 -12.63 -28.46
CA GLY A 69 33.26 -11.49 -29.12
C GLY A 69 34.16 -10.70 -30.08
N TYR A 70 35.39 -11.16 -30.33
CA TYR A 70 36.33 -10.55 -31.28
C TYR A 70 36.96 -11.61 -32.20
N CYS A 71 37.22 -11.26 -33.46
CA CYS A 71 37.98 -12.12 -34.36
C CYS A 71 39.46 -12.17 -33.94
N GLU A 72 40.01 -13.36 -33.76
CA GLU A 72 41.39 -13.57 -33.32
C GLU A 72 42.46 -13.16 -34.36
N VAL A 73 42.09 -13.09 -35.64
CA VAL A 73 43.02 -12.76 -36.74
C VAL A 73 43.01 -11.27 -37.08
N CYS A 74 41.82 -10.66 -37.17
CA CYS A 74 41.68 -9.26 -37.62
C CYS A 74 41.18 -8.30 -36.52
N GLY A 75 40.81 -8.81 -35.34
CA GLY A 75 40.38 -7.99 -34.19
C GLY A 75 38.99 -7.36 -34.33
N THR A 76 38.24 -7.67 -35.40
CA THR A 76 36.92 -7.09 -35.66
C THR A 76 35.87 -7.64 -34.68
N ALA A 77 35.20 -6.74 -33.96
CA ALA A 77 33.99 -7.03 -33.17
C ALA A 77 32.72 -6.89 -34.05
N PRO A 78 31.63 -7.63 -33.77
CA PRO A 78 30.39 -7.50 -34.53
C PRO A 78 29.78 -6.10 -34.35
N ALA A 79 29.46 -5.44 -35.46
CA ALA A 79 29.00 -4.05 -35.47
C ALA A 79 27.57 -3.90 -34.90
N PRO A 80 27.28 -2.88 -34.08
CA PRO A 80 25.92 -2.48 -33.71
C PRO A 80 25.28 -1.63 -34.83
N PRO A 81 23.94 -1.65 -35.00
CA PRO A 81 23.29 -0.80 -36.00
C PRO A 81 23.41 0.69 -35.64
N THR A 82 23.90 1.45 -36.62
CA THR A 82 24.36 2.84 -36.59
C THR A 82 23.28 3.90 -36.36
N ALA A 83 23.60 4.91 -35.54
CA ALA A 83 23.02 6.26 -35.58
C ALA A 83 24.11 7.26 -36.02
N ALA A 84 23.74 8.22 -36.88
CA ALA A 84 24.65 9.24 -37.43
C ALA A 84 24.76 10.50 -36.52
N ILE A 85 25.95 11.11 -36.56
CA ILE A 85 26.55 12.18 -35.74
C ILE A 85 26.22 13.56 -36.38
N ALA A 86 25.60 14.56 -35.73
CA ALA A 86 26.05 15.59 -34.76
C ALA A 86 26.54 16.95 -35.35
N SER A 87 26.11 18.04 -34.69
CA SER A 87 26.80 19.35 -34.63
C SER A 87 26.49 20.08 -33.30
N THR A 88 27.53 20.34 -32.51
CA THR A 88 27.63 21.03 -31.19
C THR A 88 27.94 22.55 -31.34
N PRO A 89 28.13 23.39 -30.28
CA PRO A 89 27.88 23.27 -28.81
C PRO A 89 27.22 24.52 -28.15
N SER A 90 26.68 24.40 -26.93
CA SER A 90 27.00 25.33 -25.83
C SER A 90 26.55 24.81 -24.46
N ALA A 91 27.41 25.00 -23.46
CA ALA A 91 27.33 24.40 -22.13
C ALA A 91 26.39 25.16 -21.18
N ARG A 92 25.52 24.43 -20.46
CA ARG A 92 24.96 24.79 -19.14
C ARG A 92 24.62 23.50 -18.38
N GLY A 93 25.05 23.44 -17.12
CA GLY A 93 24.97 22.25 -16.26
C GLY A 93 23.54 21.89 -15.85
N SER A 94 23.24 20.59 -15.87
CA SER A 94 22.01 19.99 -15.38
C SER A 94 22.33 18.75 -14.56
N SER A 95 21.63 18.63 -13.44
CA SER A 95 21.70 17.64 -12.40
C SER A 95 21.37 16.22 -12.91
N ARG A 96 22.09 15.24 -12.35
CA ARG A 96 21.99 13.82 -12.67
C ARG A 96 20.61 13.26 -12.33
N SER A 97 19.80 13.03 -13.36
CA SER A 97 18.63 12.13 -13.31
C SER A 97 19.10 10.70 -13.53
N VAL A 98 18.94 9.85 -12.51
CA VAL A 98 19.12 8.40 -12.62
C VAL A 98 17.91 7.83 -13.36
N ARG A 99 18.05 7.62 -14.68
CA ARG A 99 17.07 6.86 -15.47
C ARG A 99 17.25 5.37 -15.16
N THR A 100 16.30 4.79 -14.42
CA THR A 100 16.15 3.34 -14.35
C THR A 100 15.71 2.82 -15.72
N GLY A 101 16.55 1.98 -16.33
CA GLY A 101 16.27 1.35 -17.61
C GLY A 101 15.10 0.37 -17.49
N ARG A 102 13.93 0.77 -18.00
CA ARG A 102 12.81 -0.16 -18.25
C ARG A 102 13.18 -1.02 -19.47
N SER A 103 13.69 -2.23 -19.24
CA SER A 103 13.66 -3.26 -20.26
C SER A 103 12.20 -3.65 -20.49
N SER A 104 11.70 -3.41 -21.69
CA SER A 104 10.34 -3.78 -22.09
C SER A 104 10.37 -5.12 -22.81
N SER A 105 10.26 -6.21 -22.05
CA SER A 105 9.71 -7.45 -22.61
C SER A 105 8.19 -7.27 -22.71
N ARG A 106 7.70 -7.04 -23.94
CA ARG A 106 6.28 -6.78 -24.26
C ARG A 106 5.33 -7.98 -24.03
N SER A 107 5.73 -8.98 -23.23
CA SER A 107 4.98 -10.24 -23.03
C SER A 107 4.56 -10.53 -21.58
N SER A 108 4.97 -9.78 -20.56
CA SER A 108 4.76 -10.16 -19.15
C SER A 108 3.98 -9.18 -18.25
N ARG A 109 3.34 -8.14 -18.82
CA ARG A 109 2.50 -7.19 -18.04
C ARG A 109 1.01 -7.51 -18.01
N ARG A 110 0.53 -8.50 -18.77
CA ARG A 110 -0.90 -8.85 -18.86
C ARG A 110 -1.31 -9.70 -17.65
N GLY A 111 -2.06 -9.13 -16.71
CA GLY A 111 -2.55 -9.78 -15.47
C GLY A 111 -2.02 -9.15 -14.16
N ARG A 112 -1.10 -8.18 -14.23
CA ARG A 112 -0.59 -7.50 -13.04
C ARG A 112 -1.42 -6.26 -12.71
N LEU A 113 -2.05 -6.25 -11.53
CA LEU A 113 -2.84 -5.14 -10.99
C LEU A 113 -2.14 -4.45 -9.82
N GLY A 114 -2.69 -3.34 -9.32
CA GLY A 114 -2.16 -2.60 -8.17
C GLY A 114 -0.77 -2.01 -8.43
N ALA A 115 -0.67 -1.07 -9.37
CA ALA A 115 0.61 -0.52 -9.87
C ALA A 115 1.57 -1.60 -10.43
N GLY A 116 1.00 -2.74 -10.84
CA GLY A 116 1.73 -3.89 -11.31
C GLY A 116 2.41 -4.69 -10.19
N MET A 117 2.04 -4.52 -8.92
CA MET A 117 2.67 -5.26 -7.81
C MET A 117 1.99 -6.59 -7.49
N VAL A 118 0.75 -6.78 -7.93
CA VAL A 118 -0.08 -7.94 -7.58
C VAL A 118 -0.39 -8.75 -8.83
N ASP A 119 -0.11 -10.05 -8.78
CA ASP A 119 -0.53 -10.98 -9.82
C ASP A 119 -1.96 -11.45 -9.52
N VAL A 120 -2.89 -11.16 -10.42
CA VAL A 120 -4.30 -11.50 -10.24
C VAL A 120 -4.69 -12.55 -11.28
N PRO A 121 -5.25 -13.70 -10.85
CA PRO A 121 -5.72 -14.72 -11.78
C PRO A 121 -6.68 -14.14 -12.80
N ARG A 122 -6.47 -14.47 -14.08
CA ARG A 122 -7.32 -13.97 -15.15
C ARG A 122 -8.72 -14.57 -15.04
N ALA A 123 -9.73 -13.75 -15.29
CA ALA A 123 -11.08 -14.25 -15.43
C ALA A 123 -11.18 -15.05 -16.74
N PRO A 124 -11.83 -16.23 -16.74
CA PRO A 124 -12.03 -17.00 -17.95
C PRO A 124 -12.89 -16.20 -18.93
N ARG A 125 -12.57 -16.30 -20.23
CA ARG A 125 -13.45 -15.74 -21.27
C ARG A 125 -14.75 -16.55 -21.29
N ILE A 126 -15.86 -15.86 -21.09
CA ILE A 126 -17.20 -16.44 -21.14
C ILE A 126 -17.74 -16.24 -22.55
N ASP A 127 -18.18 -17.32 -23.20
CA ASP A 127 -18.95 -17.21 -24.44
C ASP A 127 -20.27 -16.49 -24.11
N PRO A 128 -20.56 -15.33 -24.73
CA PRO A 128 -21.76 -14.54 -24.43
C PRO A 128 -23.05 -15.36 -24.48
N ALA A 129 -23.16 -16.31 -25.41
CA ALA A 129 -24.35 -17.16 -25.54
C ALA A 129 -24.55 -18.08 -24.32
N THR A 130 -23.48 -18.48 -23.65
CA THR A 130 -23.54 -19.31 -22.43
C THR A 130 -23.98 -18.54 -21.20
N ALA A 131 -23.91 -17.19 -21.23
CA ALA A 131 -24.37 -16.33 -20.15
C ALA A 131 -25.90 -16.13 -20.15
N ILE A 132 -26.60 -16.55 -21.21
CA ILE A 132 -28.06 -16.47 -21.30
C ILE A 132 -28.70 -17.45 -20.30
N LEU A 133 -29.61 -16.93 -19.48
CA LEU A 133 -30.40 -17.72 -18.54
C LEU A 133 -31.33 -18.68 -19.31
N ARG A 134 -31.28 -19.96 -18.94
CA ARG A 134 -32.16 -21.00 -19.52
C ARG A 134 -33.63 -20.77 -19.15
N ASP A 135 -33.87 -20.35 -17.92
CA ASP A 135 -35.20 -20.07 -17.38
C ASP A 135 -35.16 -18.72 -16.64
N PRO A 136 -35.55 -17.61 -17.29
CA PRO A 136 -35.46 -16.28 -16.71
C PRO A 136 -36.59 -16.05 -15.69
N GLU A 137 -36.35 -16.49 -14.45
CA GLU A 137 -37.22 -16.23 -13.30
C GLU A 137 -36.48 -15.53 -12.15
N VAL A 138 -37.14 -14.56 -11.51
CA VAL A 138 -36.68 -13.99 -10.23
C VAL A 138 -37.26 -14.83 -9.09
N ALA A 139 -36.41 -15.54 -8.36
CA ALA A 139 -36.80 -16.30 -7.17
C ALA A 139 -37.51 -15.41 -6.13
N GLU A 140 -38.53 -15.93 -5.44
CA GLU A 140 -39.36 -15.14 -4.53
C GLU A 140 -38.56 -14.39 -3.46
N ASN A 141 -37.57 -15.04 -2.85
CA ASN A 141 -36.72 -14.42 -1.82
C ASN A 141 -35.93 -13.20 -2.33
N LYS A 142 -35.76 -13.05 -3.65
CA LYS A 142 -35.06 -11.94 -4.31
C LYS A 142 -35.98 -10.84 -4.84
N ARG A 143 -37.29 -10.96 -4.65
CA ARG A 143 -38.27 -9.98 -5.16
C ARG A 143 -38.41 -8.79 -4.20
N PHE A 144 -37.87 -7.63 -4.50
CA PHE A 144 -37.99 -6.45 -3.65
C PHE A 144 -38.58 -5.28 -4.42
N CYS A 145 -39.27 -4.39 -3.72
CA CYS A 145 -39.80 -3.17 -4.33
C CYS A 145 -38.65 -2.26 -4.77
N GLY A 146 -38.61 -1.86 -6.05
CA GLY A 146 -37.57 -0.96 -6.57
C GLY A 146 -37.56 0.45 -5.95
N LYS A 147 -38.61 0.86 -5.22
CA LYS A 147 -38.69 2.18 -4.56
C LYS A 147 -38.40 2.14 -3.06
N CYS A 148 -39.02 1.20 -2.33
CA CYS A 148 -38.93 1.15 -0.85
C CYS A 148 -38.18 -0.07 -0.31
N GLU A 149 -37.62 -0.90 -1.19
CA GLU A 149 -36.80 -2.08 -0.88
C GLU A 149 -37.50 -3.16 -0.03
N LYS A 150 -38.79 -3.00 0.29
CA LYS A 150 -39.55 -4.03 1.04
C LYS A 150 -39.83 -5.27 0.18
N PRO A 151 -39.94 -6.47 0.80
CA PRO A 151 -40.35 -7.69 0.12
C PRO A 151 -41.69 -7.53 -0.62
N VAL A 152 -41.75 -7.93 -1.89
CA VAL A 152 -42.97 -7.92 -2.72
C VAL A 152 -43.12 -9.21 -3.52
N GLY A 153 -44.33 -9.57 -3.91
CA GLY A 153 -44.54 -10.79 -4.72
C GLY A 153 -44.10 -12.07 -4.00
N ARG A 154 -44.29 -12.14 -2.67
CA ARG A 154 -44.09 -13.33 -1.83
C ARG A 154 -45.33 -14.21 -1.84
N GLY A 155 -45.13 -15.52 -1.82
CA GLY A 155 -46.19 -16.50 -1.65
C GLY A 155 -46.84 -16.43 -0.27
N ARG A 156 -48.11 -16.84 -0.22
CA ARG A 156 -48.90 -16.98 1.01
C ARG A 156 -49.80 -18.21 0.89
N ASP A 157 -49.97 -18.93 1.98
CA ASP A 157 -50.92 -20.05 2.09
C ASP A 157 -50.77 -21.10 0.97
N GLY A 158 -49.52 -21.44 0.63
CA GLY A 158 -49.20 -22.42 -0.41
C GLY A 158 -49.41 -21.94 -1.86
N ARG A 159 -49.78 -20.67 -2.07
CA ARG A 159 -49.84 -20.05 -3.41
C ARG A 159 -48.55 -19.30 -3.70
N PRO A 160 -47.96 -19.46 -4.91
CA PRO A 160 -46.77 -18.73 -5.29
C PRO A 160 -47.06 -17.23 -5.34
N GLY A 161 -46.05 -16.45 -4.96
CA GLY A 161 -46.09 -15.01 -5.00
C GLY A 161 -46.20 -14.50 -6.44
N ARG A 162 -46.98 -13.43 -6.63
CA ARG A 162 -47.17 -12.83 -7.95
C ARG A 162 -45.84 -12.27 -8.48
N THR A 163 -45.58 -12.49 -9.77
CA THR A 163 -44.43 -11.90 -10.47
C THR A 163 -44.70 -10.45 -10.90
N GLU A 164 -45.95 -10.01 -10.89
CA GLU A 164 -46.34 -8.62 -11.15
C GLU A 164 -47.42 -8.13 -10.18
N GLY A 165 -47.41 -6.82 -9.91
CA GLY A 165 -48.43 -6.19 -9.08
C GLY A 165 -48.01 -4.82 -8.57
N PHE A 166 -48.58 -4.42 -7.44
CA PHE A 166 -48.25 -3.18 -6.74
C PHE A 166 -47.70 -3.49 -5.36
N CYS A 167 -46.66 -2.74 -4.95
CA CYS A 167 -46.07 -2.86 -3.64
C CYS A 167 -47.13 -2.55 -2.57
N PRO A 168 -47.40 -3.46 -1.62
CA PRO A 168 -48.41 -3.22 -0.59
C PRO A 168 -48.01 -2.12 0.39
N ASN A 169 -46.73 -1.73 0.43
CA ASN A 169 -46.22 -0.71 1.34
C ASN A 169 -46.26 0.71 0.74
N CYS A 170 -45.89 0.89 -0.53
CA CYS A 170 -45.76 2.22 -1.14
C CYS A 170 -46.54 2.40 -2.44
N GLY A 171 -47.30 1.39 -2.88
CA GLY A 171 -48.11 1.44 -4.10
C GLY A 171 -47.31 1.40 -5.41
N THR A 172 -45.98 1.34 -5.38
CA THR A 172 -45.17 1.28 -6.62
C THR A 172 -45.40 -0.04 -7.37
N ARG A 173 -45.66 0.04 -8.68
CA ARG A 173 -45.79 -1.14 -9.55
C ARG A 173 -44.47 -1.92 -9.57
N PHE A 174 -44.54 -3.24 -9.46
CA PHE A 174 -43.41 -4.14 -9.66
C PHE A 174 -43.74 -5.14 -10.77
N SER A 175 -42.73 -5.53 -11.53
CA SER A 175 -42.80 -6.60 -12.52
C SER A 175 -41.45 -7.31 -12.54
N PHE A 176 -41.48 -8.64 -12.38
CA PHE A 176 -40.34 -9.53 -12.44
C PHE A 176 -40.36 -10.38 -13.72
N THR A 177 -41.22 -10.05 -14.70
CA THR A 177 -41.32 -10.77 -15.96
C THR A 177 -40.42 -10.11 -17.02
N PRO A 178 -39.72 -10.91 -17.86
CA PRO A 178 -39.03 -10.39 -19.03
C PRO A 178 -40.00 -9.64 -19.96
N LYS A 179 -39.55 -8.49 -20.46
CA LYS A 179 -40.27 -7.62 -21.41
C LYS A 179 -39.84 -7.82 -22.85
N LEU A 180 -38.66 -8.42 -23.06
CA LEU A 180 -38.16 -8.82 -24.36
C LEU A 180 -37.96 -10.34 -24.37
N GLY A 181 -38.40 -10.98 -25.44
CA GLY A 181 -38.20 -12.39 -25.75
C GLY A 181 -37.07 -12.62 -26.75
N LYS A 182 -36.61 -13.87 -26.84
CA LYS A 182 -35.63 -14.26 -27.86
C LYS A 182 -36.24 -14.09 -29.25
N GLY A 183 -35.52 -13.42 -30.14
CA GLY A 183 -35.92 -13.11 -31.52
C GLY A 183 -36.58 -11.74 -31.69
N ASP A 184 -36.88 -11.02 -30.60
CA ASP A 184 -37.42 -9.66 -30.69
C ASP A 184 -36.38 -8.74 -31.34
N LEU A 185 -36.82 -7.92 -32.30
CA LEU A 185 -35.97 -6.94 -32.98
C LEU A 185 -36.28 -5.53 -32.45
N VAL A 186 -35.46 -5.09 -31.49
CA VAL A 186 -35.59 -3.78 -30.85
C VAL A 186 -35.07 -2.69 -31.80
N ALA A 187 -35.89 -1.66 -32.01
CA ALA A 187 -35.64 -0.53 -32.90
C ALA A 187 -35.17 -0.92 -34.32
N GLY A 188 -35.56 -2.11 -34.80
CA GLY A 188 -35.14 -2.60 -36.12
C GLY A 188 -33.65 -2.98 -36.23
N GLN A 189 -32.90 -2.98 -35.12
CA GLN A 189 -31.44 -3.11 -35.14
C GLN A 189 -30.92 -4.20 -34.20
N TYR A 190 -31.48 -4.35 -33.01
CA TYR A 190 -30.94 -5.22 -31.97
C TYR A 190 -31.80 -6.46 -31.81
N GLU A 191 -31.28 -7.61 -32.22
CA GLU A 191 -31.98 -8.88 -32.11
C GLU A 191 -31.68 -9.56 -30.77
N VAL A 192 -32.71 -9.71 -29.95
CA VAL A 192 -32.58 -10.21 -28.58
C VAL A 192 -32.30 -11.71 -28.59
N ALA A 193 -31.23 -12.13 -27.90
CA ALA A 193 -30.87 -13.53 -27.74
C ALA A 193 -31.47 -14.15 -26.46
N GLY A 194 -31.65 -13.35 -25.40
CA GLY A 194 -32.27 -13.76 -24.15
C GLY A 194 -31.85 -12.91 -22.94
N CYS A 195 -32.29 -13.30 -21.75
CA CYS A 195 -31.97 -12.60 -20.50
C CYS A 195 -30.63 -13.05 -19.91
N LEU A 196 -29.83 -12.12 -19.40
CA LEU A 196 -28.56 -12.37 -18.70
C LEU A 196 -28.74 -12.35 -17.18
N ALA A 197 -29.46 -11.35 -16.69
CA ALA A 197 -29.61 -11.09 -15.26
C ALA A 197 -30.85 -10.24 -14.96
N HIS A 198 -31.24 -10.18 -13.70
CA HIS A 198 -32.26 -9.26 -13.19
C HIS A 198 -31.65 -8.37 -12.11
N GLY A 199 -31.80 -7.05 -12.23
CA GLY A 199 -31.29 -6.04 -11.30
C GLY A 199 -32.37 -5.08 -10.81
N GLY A 200 -31.96 -3.97 -10.17
CA GLY A 200 -32.87 -2.98 -9.60
C GLY A 200 -33.77 -2.28 -10.62
N LEU A 201 -33.33 -2.19 -11.88
CA LEU A 201 -34.05 -1.58 -13.00
C LEU A 201 -34.76 -2.62 -13.90
N GLY A 202 -34.84 -3.88 -13.45
CA GLY A 202 -35.46 -4.98 -14.18
C GLY A 202 -34.46 -5.89 -14.89
N TRP A 203 -34.93 -6.55 -15.94
CA TRP A 203 -34.15 -7.52 -16.71
C TRP A 203 -33.09 -6.87 -17.60
N ILE A 204 -31.96 -7.55 -17.70
CA ILE A 204 -30.83 -7.24 -18.57
C ILE A 204 -30.79 -8.29 -19.67
N TYR A 205 -30.73 -7.87 -20.93
CA TYR A 205 -30.84 -8.75 -22.10
C TYR A 205 -29.55 -8.72 -22.91
N LEU A 206 -29.20 -9.86 -23.50
CA LEU A 206 -28.17 -9.96 -24.53
C LEU A 206 -28.84 -9.83 -25.90
N ALA A 207 -28.23 -9.08 -26.81
CA ALA A 207 -28.67 -8.95 -28.19
C ALA A 207 -27.48 -8.87 -29.16
N THR A 208 -27.73 -9.13 -30.44
CA THR A 208 -26.78 -8.84 -31.52
C THR A 208 -27.15 -7.55 -32.22
N ASP A 209 -26.18 -6.65 -32.40
CA ASP A 209 -26.31 -5.41 -33.17
C ASP A 209 -26.15 -5.70 -34.67
N ARG A 210 -27.28 -5.80 -35.39
CA ARG A 210 -27.33 -6.15 -36.82
C ARG A 210 -26.63 -5.14 -37.72
N ASN A 211 -26.42 -3.91 -37.25
CA ASN A 211 -25.77 -2.86 -38.03
C ASN A 211 -24.24 -2.86 -37.87
N VAL A 212 -23.69 -3.58 -36.90
CA VAL A 212 -22.26 -3.57 -36.57
C VAL A 212 -21.72 -4.99 -36.44
N SER A 213 -21.70 -5.71 -37.57
CA SER A 213 -21.11 -7.06 -37.70
C SER A 213 -21.64 -8.08 -36.67
N ASP A 214 -22.93 -8.00 -36.32
CA ASP A 214 -23.59 -8.89 -35.34
C ASP A 214 -22.87 -8.96 -33.98
N ARG A 215 -22.18 -7.89 -33.58
CA ARG A 215 -21.51 -7.84 -32.28
C ARG A 215 -22.52 -7.98 -31.14
N TRP A 216 -22.06 -8.56 -30.03
CA TRP A 216 -22.86 -8.66 -28.82
C TRP A 216 -22.99 -7.32 -28.11
N VAL A 217 -24.22 -6.99 -27.71
CA VAL A 217 -24.57 -5.82 -26.92
C VAL A 217 -25.52 -6.21 -25.79
N VAL A 218 -25.62 -5.35 -24.79
CA VAL A 218 -26.53 -5.52 -23.66
C VAL A 218 -27.61 -4.45 -23.71
N LEU A 219 -28.87 -4.85 -23.51
CA LEU A 219 -30.01 -3.95 -23.36
C LEU A 219 -30.47 -3.96 -21.90
N LYS A 220 -30.71 -2.77 -21.34
CA LYS A 220 -31.27 -2.59 -19.99
C LYS A 220 -32.40 -1.57 -20.05
N GLY A 221 -33.52 -1.84 -19.41
CA GLY A 221 -34.67 -0.93 -19.38
C GLY A 221 -34.38 0.35 -18.60
N LEU A 222 -34.88 1.48 -19.08
CA LEU A 222 -34.90 2.76 -18.35
C LEU A 222 -36.11 2.84 -17.42
N LEU A 223 -35.99 3.55 -16.31
CA LEU A 223 -37.09 3.78 -15.36
C LEU A 223 -38.22 4.57 -16.02
N ASN A 224 -39.46 4.30 -15.59
CA ASN A 224 -40.72 4.95 -16.01
C ASN A 224 -41.32 4.46 -17.34
N ALA A 225 -41.62 3.15 -17.43
CA ALA A 225 -42.55 2.64 -18.44
C ALA A 225 -43.97 3.15 -18.16
N GLY A 226 -44.45 4.12 -18.95
CA GLY A 226 -45.84 4.56 -18.90
C GLY A 226 -46.15 5.97 -19.42
N ASP A 227 -45.15 6.85 -19.48
CA ASP A 227 -45.32 8.25 -19.93
C ASP A 227 -44.21 8.59 -20.93
N ALA A 228 -44.60 8.95 -22.15
CA ALA A 228 -43.68 9.26 -23.25
C ALA A 228 -42.85 10.52 -22.96
N ASP A 229 -43.42 11.51 -22.27
CA ASP A 229 -42.71 12.75 -21.93
C ASP A 229 -41.67 12.48 -20.82
N ALA A 230 -42.01 11.65 -19.83
CA ALA A 230 -41.06 11.22 -18.80
C ALA A 230 -39.92 10.34 -19.36
N MET A 231 -40.18 9.56 -20.41
CA MET A 231 -39.16 8.77 -21.10
C MET A 231 -38.21 9.67 -21.90
N LEU A 232 -38.75 10.64 -22.65
CA LEU A 232 -37.95 11.61 -23.39
C LEU A 232 -37.07 12.45 -22.46
N ALA A 233 -37.59 12.85 -21.30
CA ALA A 233 -36.82 13.50 -20.26
C ALA A 233 -35.69 12.57 -19.74
N ALA A 234 -36.00 11.32 -19.38
CA ALA A 234 -35.00 10.37 -18.89
C ALA A 234 -33.90 10.04 -19.92
N VAL A 235 -34.23 10.00 -21.22
CA VAL A 235 -33.23 9.83 -22.29
C VAL A 235 -32.41 11.10 -22.45
N ALA A 236 -33.04 12.28 -22.43
CA ALA A 236 -32.33 13.56 -22.52
C ALA A 236 -31.36 13.77 -21.35
N GLU A 237 -31.80 13.46 -20.13
CA GLU A 237 -31.01 13.49 -18.90
C GLU A 237 -29.81 12.55 -18.97
N LYS A 238 -29.89 11.44 -19.71
CA LYS A 238 -28.82 10.42 -19.77
C LYS A 238 -27.95 10.48 -21.03
N ARG A 239 -28.21 11.42 -21.94
CA ARG A 239 -27.43 11.56 -23.19
C ARG A 239 -25.96 11.85 -22.93
N PHE A 240 -25.62 12.59 -21.87
CA PHE A 240 -24.24 12.89 -21.52
C PHE A 240 -23.41 11.62 -21.23
N LEU A 241 -24.06 10.53 -20.80
CA LEU A 241 -23.37 9.26 -20.55
C LEU A 241 -22.83 8.63 -21.84
N ALA A 242 -23.36 8.98 -23.02
CA ALA A 242 -22.83 8.52 -24.30
C ALA A 242 -21.46 9.16 -24.64
N GLU A 243 -21.12 10.30 -24.01
CA GLU A 243 -19.84 10.99 -24.20
C GLU A 243 -18.73 10.45 -23.28
N VAL A 244 -19.09 9.64 -22.28
CA VAL A 244 -18.15 9.00 -21.36
C VAL A 244 -17.34 7.94 -22.11
N GLU A 245 -16.04 8.20 -22.31
CA GLU A 245 -15.13 7.29 -23.00
C GLU A 245 -13.88 7.01 -22.14
N HIS A 246 -13.88 5.84 -21.50
CA HIS A 246 -12.77 5.37 -20.69
C HIS A 246 -12.64 3.84 -20.80
N PRO A 247 -11.42 3.27 -20.91
CA PRO A 247 -11.23 1.82 -21.11
C PRO A 247 -11.90 0.99 -20.02
N SER A 248 -11.82 1.43 -18.76
CA SER A 248 -12.40 0.73 -17.60
C SER A 248 -13.86 1.10 -17.31
N ILE A 249 -14.56 1.78 -18.22
CA ILE A 249 -15.99 2.06 -18.11
C ILE A 249 -16.70 1.40 -19.30
N VAL A 250 -17.88 0.81 -19.04
CA VAL A 250 -18.73 0.23 -20.10
C VAL A 250 -19.12 1.31 -21.11
N LYS A 251 -18.95 1.03 -22.40
CA LYS A 251 -19.36 1.98 -23.45
C LYS A 251 -20.87 1.94 -23.65
N ILE A 252 -21.52 3.09 -23.63
CA ILE A 252 -22.91 3.24 -24.07
C ILE A 252 -22.90 3.42 -25.58
N HIS A 253 -23.67 2.60 -26.29
CA HIS A 253 -23.75 2.63 -27.74
C HIS A 253 -24.95 3.43 -28.24
N ASN A 254 -26.10 3.29 -27.59
CA ASN A 254 -27.33 3.93 -28.06
C ASN A 254 -28.40 3.99 -26.95
N PHE A 255 -29.44 4.78 -27.19
CA PHE A 255 -30.70 4.78 -26.46
C PHE A 255 -31.81 4.50 -27.45
N VAL A 256 -32.63 3.49 -27.19
CA VAL A 256 -33.65 3.02 -28.13
C VAL A 256 -34.99 2.81 -27.45
N GLU A 257 -36.06 2.87 -28.23
CA GLU A 257 -37.41 2.59 -27.77
C GLU A 257 -37.94 1.29 -28.40
N HIS A 258 -38.74 0.56 -27.63
CA HIS A 258 -39.47 -0.60 -28.12
C HIS A 258 -40.89 -0.61 -27.54
N ALA A 259 -41.89 -0.86 -28.39
CA ALA A 259 -43.25 -1.05 -27.92
C ALA A 259 -43.34 -2.34 -27.11
N GLY A 260 -43.75 -2.24 -25.84
CA GLY A 260 -44.06 -3.41 -25.02
C GLY A 260 -45.28 -4.17 -25.54
N ALA A 261 -45.54 -5.35 -24.98
CA ALA A 261 -46.71 -6.17 -25.33
C ALA A 261 -48.07 -5.47 -25.08
N ASP A 262 -48.09 -4.45 -24.22
CA ASP A 262 -49.23 -3.59 -23.94
C ASP A 262 -49.32 -2.36 -24.88
N GLY A 263 -48.43 -2.26 -25.87
CA GLY A 263 -48.36 -1.16 -26.83
C GLY A 263 -47.69 0.10 -26.31
N VAL A 264 -47.23 0.11 -25.04
CA VAL A 264 -46.57 1.28 -24.44
C VAL A 264 -45.08 1.25 -24.78
N PRO A 265 -44.50 2.36 -25.29
CA PRO A 265 -43.07 2.42 -25.57
C PRO A 265 -42.24 2.35 -24.26
N VAL A 266 -41.22 1.50 -24.27
CA VAL A 266 -40.24 1.35 -23.20
C VAL A 266 -38.86 1.70 -23.75
N GLY A 267 -38.16 2.61 -23.08
CA GLY A 267 -36.78 2.97 -23.41
C GLY A 267 -35.79 1.94 -22.89
N TYR A 268 -34.76 1.68 -23.69
CA TYR A 268 -33.63 0.80 -23.38
C TYR A 268 -32.32 1.55 -23.62
N ILE A 269 -31.39 1.38 -22.69
CA ILE A 269 -29.98 1.72 -22.92
C ILE A 269 -29.29 0.52 -23.57
N VAL A 270 -28.57 0.77 -24.66
CA VAL A 270 -27.75 -0.21 -25.37
C VAL A 270 -26.29 0.03 -25.00
N MET A 271 -25.62 -0.99 -24.48
CA MET A 271 -24.25 -0.88 -23.98
C MET A 271 -23.37 -2.06 -24.42
N GLU A 272 -22.07 -1.87 -24.31
CA GLU A 272 -21.04 -2.90 -24.53
C GLU A 272 -21.36 -4.15 -23.70
N TYR A 273 -21.27 -5.33 -24.33
CA TYR A 273 -21.24 -6.58 -23.58
C TYR A 273 -19.88 -6.78 -22.91
N VAL A 274 -19.87 -6.75 -21.58
CA VAL A 274 -18.68 -7.04 -20.77
C VAL A 274 -18.70 -8.51 -20.36
N GLY A 275 -17.85 -9.31 -20.99
CA GLY A 275 -17.69 -10.74 -20.67
C GLY A 275 -16.69 -10.94 -19.54
N GLY A 276 -17.17 -11.25 -18.33
CA GLY A 276 -16.31 -11.39 -17.16
C GLY A 276 -17.05 -11.83 -15.90
N THR A 277 -16.34 -11.77 -14.77
CA THR A 277 -16.88 -12.14 -13.45
C THR A 277 -16.89 -10.90 -12.54
N SER A 278 -18.02 -10.59 -11.90
CA SER A 278 -18.08 -9.46 -10.98
C SER A 278 -17.26 -9.69 -9.73
N LEU A 279 -16.77 -8.61 -9.09
CA LEU A 279 -16.03 -8.73 -7.82
C LEU A 279 -16.90 -9.41 -6.74
N LYS A 280 -18.22 -9.23 -6.78
CA LYS A 280 -19.15 -9.99 -5.93
C LYS A 280 -19.12 -11.49 -6.19
N GLN A 281 -19.12 -11.91 -7.45
CA GLN A 281 -19.03 -13.32 -7.81
C GLN A 281 -17.67 -13.90 -7.42
N ILE A 282 -16.59 -13.15 -7.59
CA ILE A 282 -15.23 -13.53 -7.15
C ILE A 282 -15.20 -13.69 -5.62
N LEU A 283 -15.71 -12.71 -4.87
CA LEU A 283 -15.82 -12.78 -3.41
C LEU A 283 -16.67 -13.98 -2.96
N ARG A 284 -17.81 -14.23 -3.62
CA ARG A 284 -18.67 -15.37 -3.32
C ARG A 284 -17.94 -16.69 -3.55
N GLY A 285 -17.28 -16.86 -4.71
CA GLY A 285 -16.49 -18.05 -5.00
C GLY A 285 -15.36 -18.27 -4.00
N ARG A 286 -14.75 -17.19 -3.50
CA ARG A 286 -13.75 -17.27 -2.42
C ARG A 286 -14.35 -17.75 -1.09
N ARG A 287 -15.53 -17.24 -0.72
CA ARG A 287 -16.25 -17.71 0.47
C ARG A 287 -16.64 -19.18 0.36
N GLU A 288 -17.12 -19.60 -0.80
CA GLU A 288 -17.50 -21.00 -1.05
C GLU A 288 -16.29 -21.95 -1.02
N SER A 289 -15.12 -21.52 -1.52
CA SER A 289 -13.93 -22.37 -1.61
C SER A 289 -13.06 -22.39 -0.35
N THR A 290 -12.93 -21.26 0.37
CA THR A 290 -12.01 -21.16 1.52
C THR A 290 -12.69 -20.66 2.80
N GLY A 291 -13.99 -20.39 2.79
CA GLY A 291 -14.70 -19.77 3.91
C GLY A 291 -14.28 -18.33 4.20
N GLY A 292 -13.48 -17.71 3.33
CA GLY A 292 -12.78 -16.45 3.59
C GLY A 292 -13.13 -15.31 2.62
N TYR A 293 -12.48 -14.16 2.87
CA TYR A 293 -12.56 -12.97 2.04
C TYR A 293 -11.41 -12.92 1.02
N LEU A 294 -11.35 -11.86 0.20
CA LEU A 294 -10.25 -11.69 -0.75
C LEU A 294 -8.94 -11.39 -0.01
N PRO A 295 -7.80 -11.89 -0.50
CA PRO A 295 -6.49 -11.42 -0.06
C PRO A 295 -6.39 -9.90 -0.13
N VAL A 296 -5.76 -9.31 0.89
CA VAL A 296 -5.70 -7.84 1.04
C VAL A 296 -5.11 -7.17 -0.19
N ALA A 297 -3.95 -7.67 -0.65
CA ALA A 297 -3.29 -7.15 -1.84
C ALA A 297 -4.18 -7.23 -3.10
N GLN A 298 -4.95 -8.31 -3.26
CA GLN A 298 -5.86 -8.48 -4.41
C GLN A 298 -7.01 -7.46 -4.36
N ALA A 299 -7.65 -7.28 -3.21
CA ALA A 299 -8.73 -6.30 -3.06
C ALA A 299 -8.23 -4.87 -3.31
N ILE A 300 -7.07 -4.50 -2.74
CA ILE A 300 -6.45 -3.19 -2.98
C ILE A 300 -6.12 -3.01 -4.47
N ALA A 301 -5.58 -4.03 -5.13
CA ALA A 301 -5.24 -3.98 -6.55
C ALA A 301 -6.47 -3.73 -7.44
N TYR A 302 -7.61 -4.33 -7.11
CA TYR A 302 -8.87 -4.06 -7.80
C TYR A 302 -9.36 -2.61 -7.61
N ILE A 303 -9.27 -2.08 -6.39
CA ILE A 303 -9.64 -0.69 -6.13
C ILE A 303 -8.73 0.27 -6.90
N LEU A 304 -7.41 0.09 -6.80
CA LEU A 304 -6.43 0.93 -7.49
C LEU A 304 -6.65 1.00 -9.02
N GLU A 305 -7.12 -0.08 -9.65
CA GLU A 305 -7.43 -0.08 -11.08
C GLU A 305 -8.70 0.72 -11.43
N MET A 306 -9.64 0.85 -10.49
CA MET A 306 -10.90 1.60 -10.68
C MET A 306 -10.80 3.08 -10.33
N LEU A 307 -9.87 3.49 -9.46
CA LEU A 307 -9.71 4.90 -9.07
C LEU A 307 -9.51 5.85 -10.26
N PRO A 308 -8.70 5.54 -11.30
CA PRO A 308 -8.58 6.41 -12.47
C PRO A 308 -9.89 6.60 -13.24
N ALA A 309 -10.75 5.56 -13.30
CA ALA A 309 -12.05 5.66 -13.96
C ALA A 309 -13.00 6.59 -13.19
N LEU A 310 -12.97 6.54 -11.87
CA LEU A 310 -13.75 7.43 -11.01
C LEU A 310 -13.21 8.87 -11.07
N GLY A 311 -11.89 9.06 -11.04
CA GLY A 311 -11.26 10.37 -11.22
C GLY A 311 -11.57 11.00 -12.59
N TYR A 312 -11.64 10.19 -13.64
CA TYR A 312 -12.11 10.64 -14.96
C TYR A 312 -13.55 11.15 -14.91
N LEU A 313 -14.49 10.43 -14.29
CA LEU A 313 -15.86 10.93 -14.12
C LEU A 313 -15.90 12.25 -13.33
N HIS A 314 -15.11 12.35 -12.25
CA HIS A 314 -15.02 13.56 -11.45
C HIS A 314 -14.50 14.75 -12.25
N SER A 315 -13.55 14.52 -13.16
CA SER A 315 -13.02 15.56 -14.06
C SER A 315 -14.05 16.09 -15.06
N LEU A 316 -15.11 15.32 -15.33
CA LEU A 316 -16.26 15.72 -16.14
C LEU A 316 -17.40 16.35 -15.31
N GLY A 317 -17.21 16.52 -13.99
CA GLY A 317 -18.26 17.00 -13.10
C GLY A 317 -19.30 15.94 -12.73
N LEU A 318 -19.02 14.65 -12.95
CA LEU A 318 -19.95 13.54 -12.71
C LEU A 318 -19.57 12.75 -11.45
N ALA A 319 -20.56 12.32 -10.67
CA ALA A 319 -20.38 11.35 -9.58
C ALA A 319 -20.94 9.98 -9.99
N TYR A 320 -20.30 8.89 -9.53
CA TYR A 320 -20.70 7.53 -9.88
C TYR A 320 -21.85 6.98 -9.01
N CYS A 321 -21.88 7.35 -7.72
CA CYS A 321 -22.94 7.12 -6.73
C CYS A 321 -23.24 5.67 -6.31
N ASP A 322 -22.87 4.65 -7.10
CA ASP A 322 -23.18 3.24 -6.81
C ASP A 322 -21.96 2.32 -6.94
N PHE A 323 -20.79 2.77 -6.46
CA PHE A 323 -19.57 1.93 -6.47
C PHE A 323 -19.69 0.82 -5.42
N LYS A 324 -19.69 -0.44 -5.90
CA LYS A 324 -19.85 -1.66 -5.11
C LYS A 324 -19.33 -2.88 -5.89
N PRO A 325 -19.08 -4.03 -5.22
CA PRO A 325 -18.55 -5.23 -5.89
C PRO A 325 -19.43 -5.78 -7.03
N ASP A 326 -20.73 -5.54 -7.02
CA ASP A 326 -21.66 -5.95 -8.09
C ASP A 326 -21.39 -5.23 -9.41
N ASN A 327 -20.93 -3.97 -9.35
CA ASN A 327 -20.83 -3.08 -10.51
C ASN A 327 -19.42 -3.02 -11.10
N VAL A 328 -18.48 -3.80 -10.56
CA VAL A 328 -17.12 -3.94 -11.06
C VAL A 328 -16.93 -5.37 -11.58
N MET A 329 -16.54 -5.49 -12.84
CA MET A 329 -16.35 -6.78 -13.50
C MET A 329 -14.90 -6.99 -13.94
N GLN A 330 -14.33 -8.14 -13.58
CA GLN A 330 -13.05 -8.60 -14.09
C GLN A 330 -13.24 -9.34 -15.40
N THR A 331 -12.60 -8.79 -16.44
CA THR A 331 -12.43 -9.43 -17.74
C THR A 331 -11.05 -10.11 -17.82
N ASP A 332 -10.72 -10.74 -18.94
CA ASP A 332 -9.40 -11.35 -19.16
C ASP A 332 -8.24 -10.34 -19.06
N GLU A 333 -8.46 -9.08 -19.48
CA GLU A 333 -7.39 -8.09 -19.63
C GLU A 333 -7.43 -6.94 -18.61
N GLN A 334 -8.59 -6.66 -18.00
CA GLN A 334 -8.80 -5.48 -17.14
C GLN A 334 -10.08 -5.59 -16.30
N LEU A 335 -10.25 -4.68 -15.35
CA LEU A 335 -11.53 -4.38 -14.70
C LEU A 335 -12.37 -3.38 -15.52
N LYS A 336 -13.70 -3.48 -15.41
CA LYS A 336 -14.66 -2.52 -16.00
C LYS A 336 -15.81 -2.21 -15.04
N LEU A 337 -16.22 -0.94 -14.98
CA LEU A 337 -17.49 -0.49 -14.42
C LEU A 337 -18.62 -0.79 -15.39
N ILE A 338 -19.66 -1.50 -14.94
CA ILE A 338 -20.71 -2.04 -15.83
C ILE A 338 -22.10 -1.39 -15.67
N ASP A 339 -22.29 -0.53 -14.68
CA ASP A 339 -23.58 0.14 -14.45
C ASP A 339 -23.40 1.64 -14.30
N LEU A 340 -23.92 2.41 -15.26
CA LEU A 340 -23.91 3.87 -15.23
C LEU A 340 -25.28 4.45 -14.83
N GLY A 341 -26.21 3.61 -14.38
CA GLY A 341 -27.60 4.01 -14.13
C GLY A 341 -27.81 5.02 -13.00
N ALA A 342 -26.85 5.13 -12.08
CA ALA A 342 -26.84 6.06 -10.95
C ALA A 342 -25.91 7.26 -11.16
N VAL A 343 -25.18 7.31 -12.28
CA VAL A 343 -24.26 8.41 -12.58
C VAL A 343 -25.08 9.67 -12.82
N ILE A 344 -24.64 10.77 -12.22
CA ILE A 344 -25.35 12.05 -12.18
C ILE A 344 -24.31 13.18 -12.15
N ALA A 345 -24.65 14.33 -12.71
CA ALA A 345 -23.83 15.52 -12.60
C ALA A 345 -23.85 16.05 -11.16
N MET A 346 -22.71 16.48 -10.64
CA MET A 346 -22.60 16.93 -9.24
C MET A 346 -23.33 18.27 -8.98
N ASP A 347 -23.63 19.03 -10.03
CA ASP A 347 -24.42 20.26 -9.99
C ASP A 347 -25.92 20.03 -10.29
N ASP A 348 -26.36 18.78 -10.46
CA ASP A 348 -27.76 18.42 -10.66
C ASP A 348 -28.50 18.34 -9.32
N GLU A 349 -29.38 19.32 -9.07
CA GLU A 349 -30.19 19.40 -7.85
C GLU A 349 -31.59 18.78 -7.99
N ASP A 350 -32.02 18.49 -9.22
CA ASP A 350 -33.41 18.11 -9.53
C ASP A 350 -33.58 16.59 -9.68
N SER A 351 -32.54 15.90 -10.15
CA SER A 351 -32.59 14.47 -10.44
C SER A 351 -32.62 13.60 -9.17
N PRO A 352 -33.39 12.49 -9.18
CA PRO A 352 -33.40 11.56 -8.07
C PRO A 352 -32.03 10.87 -7.89
N ILE A 353 -31.48 10.95 -6.68
CA ILE A 353 -30.21 10.30 -6.33
C ILE A 353 -30.42 8.80 -6.08
N TYR A 354 -29.78 7.97 -6.90
CA TYR A 354 -29.78 6.51 -6.76
C TYR A 354 -28.50 6.02 -6.08
N GLY A 355 -28.59 4.86 -5.43
CA GLY A 355 -27.42 4.17 -4.88
C GLY A 355 -27.83 3.09 -3.88
N THR A 356 -26.90 2.18 -3.58
CA THR A 356 -27.19 1.03 -2.72
C THR A 356 -27.06 1.38 -1.25
N THR A 357 -28.14 1.13 -0.51
CA THR A 357 -28.17 1.22 0.95
C THR A 357 -27.01 0.46 1.60
N GLY A 358 -26.29 1.09 2.52
CA GLY A 358 -25.12 0.54 3.21
C GLY A 358 -23.75 0.86 2.57
N TYR A 359 -23.73 1.22 1.28
CA TYR A 359 -22.54 1.76 0.60
C TYR A 359 -22.57 3.29 0.52
N ARG A 360 -23.76 3.87 0.35
CA ARG A 360 -23.94 5.32 0.24
C ARG A 360 -23.40 6.08 1.45
N ALA A 361 -22.80 7.23 1.18
CA ALA A 361 -22.38 8.18 2.19
C ALA A 361 -23.58 8.74 2.98
N PRO A 362 -23.46 8.93 4.31
CA PRO A 362 -24.58 9.34 5.16
C PRO A 362 -25.09 10.76 4.84
N GLU A 363 -24.23 11.64 4.35
CA GLU A 363 -24.55 13.04 4.05
C GLU A 363 -25.17 13.27 2.67
N ILE A 364 -25.21 12.27 1.78
CA ILE A 364 -25.58 12.45 0.37
C ILE A 364 -26.96 13.08 0.17
N ALA A 365 -27.90 12.82 1.10
CA ALA A 365 -29.23 13.42 1.08
C ALA A 365 -29.24 14.93 1.40
N LYS A 366 -28.16 15.45 1.99
CA LYS A 366 -27.98 16.87 2.34
C LYS A 366 -27.07 17.59 1.36
N THR A 367 -25.99 16.95 0.93
CA THR A 367 -24.96 17.57 0.07
C THR A 367 -25.20 17.36 -1.41
N GLY A 368 -26.08 16.42 -1.77
CA GLY A 368 -26.06 15.83 -3.10
C GLY A 368 -24.81 14.96 -3.33
N PRO A 369 -24.65 14.43 -4.55
CA PRO A 369 -23.47 13.68 -4.96
C PRO A 369 -22.23 14.57 -5.01
N THR A 370 -21.13 14.11 -4.43
CA THR A 370 -19.83 14.79 -4.47
C THR A 370 -18.69 13.78 -4.61
N VAL A 371 -17.48 14.26 -4.92
CA VAL A 371 -16.24 13.46 -4.85
C VAL A 371 -16.14 12.73 -3.51
N ALA A 372 -16.43 13.42 -2.39
CA ALA A 372 -16.36 12.83 -1.05
C ALA A 372 -17.37 11.69 -0.85
N THR A 373 -18.55 11.77 -1.47
CA THR A 373 -19.55 10.68 -1.41
C THR A 373 -19.07 9.44 -2.16
N ASP A 374 -18.40 9.60 -3.31
CA ASP A 374 -17.82 8.48 -4.05
C ASP A 374 -16.63 7.88 -3.29
N VAL A 375 -15.73 8.70 -2.72
CA VAL A 375 -14.63 8.22 -1.86
C VAL A 375 -15.14 7.32 -0.74
N TYR A 376 -16.25 7.70 -0.11
CA TYR A 376 -16.91 6.86 0.90
C TYR A 376 -17.33 5.50 0.32
N THR A 377 -18.01 5.48 -0.83
CA THR A 377 -18.43 4.21 -1.46
C THR A 377 -17.24 3.31 -1.84
N VAL A 378 -16.10 3.88 -2.22
CA VAL A 378 -14.86 3.14 -2.47
C VAL A 378 -14.33 2.52 -1.19
N GLY A 379 -14.25 3.29 -0.09
CA GLY A 379 -13.84 2.78 1.22
C GLY A 379 -14.72 1.63 1.71
N ARG A 380 -16.05 1.77 1.57
CA ARG A 380 -17.03 0.72 1.92
C ARG A 380 -16.86 -0.52 1.05
N THR A 381 -16.64 -0.33 -0.25
CA THR A 381 -16.40 -1.44 -1.18
C THR A 381 -15.16 -2.22 -0.82
N LEU A 382 -14.05 -1.52 -0.51
CA LEU A 382 -12.82 -2.18 -0.06
C LEU A 382 -13.06 -2.97 1.23
N ALA A 383 -13.73 -2.40 2.22
CA ALA A 383 -14.06 -3.11 3.47
C ALA A 383 -14.88 -4.39 3.22
N VAL A 384 -15.90 -4.35 2.35
CA VAL A 384 -16.73 -5.53 2.03
C VAL A 384 -15.94 -6.65 1.33
N LEU A 385 -14.95 -6.28 0.51
CA LEU A 385 -14.08 -7.25 -0.15
C LEU A 385 -13.13 -7.95 0.82
N LEU A 386 -12.76 -7.27 1.91
CA LEU A 386 -11.73 -7.70 2.87
C LEU A 386 -12.28 -8.46 4.08
N MET A 387 -13.47 -8.10 4.56
CA MET A 387 -13.94 -8.57 5.87
C MET A 387 -15.47 -8.53 6.01
N HIS A 388 -15.97 -9.13 7.08
CA HIS A 388 -17.37 -9.03 7.44
C HIS A 388 -17.69 -7.65 7.96
N VAL A 389 -18.48 -6.89 7.20
CA VAL A 389 -19.05 -5.63 7.68
C VAL A 389 -20.41 -5.93 8.31
N PRO A 390 -20.60 -5.68 9.63
CA PRO A 390 -21.86 -5.98 10.32
C PRO A 390 -23.06 -5.37 9.61
N GLN A 391 -24.19 -6.08 9.61
CA GLN A 391 -25.44 -5.58 9.04
C GLN A 391 -26.56 -5.52 10.08
N HIS A 392 -27.30 -4.41 10.11
CA HIS A 392 -28.47 -4.20 10.95
C HIS A 392 -29.66 -3.87 10.04
N ASN A 393 -30.71 -4.69 10.06
CA ASN A 393 -31.89 -4.56 9.19
C ASN A 393 -31.53 -4.44 7.69
N GLY A 394 -30.51 -5.17 7.22
CA GLY A 394 -30.03 -5.10 5.84
C GLY A 394 -29.13 -3.89 5.50
N HIS A 395 -28.79 -3.06 6.49
CA HIS A 395 -27.92 -1.90 6.35
C HIS A 395 -26.56 -2.21 6.96
N PHE A 396 -25.46 -1.90 6.27
CA PHE A 396 -24.13 -2.03 6.86
C PHE A 396 -23.92 -1.03 8.01
N GLY A 397 -23.41 -1.50 9.14
CA GLY A 397 -23.07 -0.68 10.30
C GLY A 397 -21.68 -0.02 10.18
N ALA A 398 -21.18 0.42 11.34
CA ALA A 398 -19.80 0.91 11.48
C ALA A 398 -18.79 -0.19 11.11
N LEU A 399 -17.62 0.21 10.61
CA LEU A 399 -16.54 -0.73 10.34
C LEU A 399 -16.03 -1.32 11.67
N PRO A 400 -15.70 -2.62 11.72
CA PRO A 400 -15.04 -3.19 12.90
C PRO A 400 -13.68 -2.54 13.13
N GLY A 401 -13.23 -2.50 14.39
CA GLY A 401 -11.92 -2.01 14.78
C GLY A 401 -10.88 -3.13 14.90
N PRO A 402 -9.60 -2.81 15.14
CA PRO A 402 -8.53 -3.80 15.27
C PRO A 402 -8.71 -4.77 16.45
N ASP A 403 -9.52 -4.41 17.45
CA ASP A 403 -9.82 -5.29 18.59
C ASP A 403 -10.77 -6.45 18.22
N SER A 404 -11.61 -6.26 17.19
CA SER A 404 -12.57 -7.27 16.72
C SER A 404 -12.23 -7.87 15.36
N GLU A 405 -11.33 -7.23 14.60
CA GLU A 405 -10.88 -7.68 13.28
C GLU A 405 -9.34 -7.76 13.23
N PRO A 406 -8.76 -8.98 13.38
CA PRO A 406 -7.31 -9.20 13.37
C PRO A 406 -6.59 -8.70 12.11
N LEU A 407 -7.28 -8.67 10.96
CA LEU A 407 -6.74 -8.11 9.72
C LEU A 407 -6.36 -6.64 9.91
N LEU A 408 -7.21 -5.84 10.55
CA LEU A 408 -6.97 -4.41 10.78
C LEU A 408 -5.91 -4.17 11.86
N ALA A 409 -5.75 -5.10 12.81
CA ALA A 409 -4.63 -5.07 13.75
C ALA A 409 -3.29 -5.38 13.06
N THR A 410 -3.30 -6.21 12.03
CA THR A 410 -2.10 -6.55 11.25
C THR A 410 -1.70 -5.39 10.33
N TYR A 411 -2.66 -4.85 9.57
CA TYR A 411 -2.42 -3.82 8.58
C TYR A 411 -2.94 -2.44 9.05
N ASP A 412 -2.17 -1.78 9.93
CA ASP A 412 -2.54 -0.50 10.55
C ASP A 412 -2.89 0.60 9.54
N SER A 413 -2.07 0.73 8.49
CA SER A 413 -2.26 1.75 7.48
C SER A 413 -3.50 1.51 6.63
N LEU A 414 -3.87 0.24 6.42
CA LEU A 414 -5.14 -0.10 5.77
C LEU A 414 -6.33 0.26 6.66
N HIS A 415 -6.23 -0.01 7.96
CA HIS A 415 -7.27 0.41 8.91
C HIS A 415 -7.47 1.93 8.88
N ARG A 416 -6.39 2.71 8.95
CA ARG A 416 -6.46 4.18 8.86
C ARG A 416 -6.97 4.67 7.50
N PHE A 417 -6.57 4.02 6.41
CA PHE A 417 -7.10 4.31 5.08
C PHE A 417 -8.62 4.12 5.02
N LEU A 418 -9.13 3.02 5.57
CA LEU A 418 -10.57 2.74 5.62
C LEU A 418 -11.29 3.79 6.46
N LEU A 419 -10.76 4.14 7.64
CA LEU A 419 -11.34 5.18 8.48
C LEU A 419 -11.40 6.54 7.76
N ARG A 420 -10.30 6.98 7.13
CA ARG A 420 -10.27 8.23 6.37
C ARG A 420 -11.24 8.21 5.20
N ALA A 421 -11.28 7.11 4.43
CA ALA A 421 -12.21 6.99 3.31
C ALA A 421 -13.68 7.05 3.75
N THR A 422 -14.01 6.49 4.91
CA THR A 422 -15.39 6.39 5.42
C THR A 422 -15.70 7.34 6.58
N ASP A 423 -14.96 8.44 6.72
CA ASP A 423 -15.19 9.41 7.79
C ASP A 423 -16.60 10.01 7.67
N ASP A 424 -17.26 10.30 8.80
CA ASP A 424 -18.58 10.92 8.79
C ASP A 424 -18.52 12.38 8.29
N ALA A 425 -17.38 13.06 8.49
CA ALA A 425 -17.12 14.40 7.96
C ALA A 425 -16.57 14.30 6.52
N PRO A 426 -17.27 14.80 5.50
CA PRO A 426 -16.81 14.68 4.10
C PRO A 426 -15.46 15.34 3.85
N ALA A 427 -15.18 16.46 4.52
CA ALA A 427 -13.93 17.20 4.41
C ALA A 427 -12.71 16.48 5.03
N ALA A 428 -12.92 15.46 5.87
CA ALA A 428 -11.84 14.66 6.44
C ALA A 428 -11.39 13.52 5.52
N ARG A 429 -12.19 13.20 4.48
CA ARG A 429 -11.89 12.14 3.51
C ARG A 429 -10.78 12.54 2.55
N PHE A 430 -10.42 11.64 1.63
CA PHE A 430 -9.52 11.98 0.53
C PHE A 430 -10.18 13.04 -0.37
N ALA A 431 -9.42 14.07 -0.76
CA ALA A 431 -9.92 15.18 -1.55
C ALA A 431 -10.14 14.79 -3.02
N SER A 432 -9.44 13.77 -3.51
CA SER A 432 -9.60 13.25 -4.87
C SER A 432 -9.28 11.75 -4.99
N MET A 433 -9.64 11.16 -6.13
CA MET A 433 -9.32 9.76 -6.44
C MET A 433 -7.82 9.54 -6.66
N GLU A 434 -7.10 10.56 -7.13
CA GLU A 434 -5.64 10.54 -7.29
C GLU A 434 -4.93 10.51 -5.94
N GLU A 435 -5.34 11.36 -4.99
CA GLU A 435 -4.82 11.32 -3.62
C GLU A 435 -5.11 9.95 -2.98
N MET A 436 -6.35 9.46 -3.11
CA MET A 436 -6.73 8.15 -2.59
C MET A 436 -5.88 7.03 -3.20
N ALA A 437 -5.58 7.10 -4.51
CA ALA A 437 -4.76 6.11 -5.22
C ALA A 437 -3.30 6.13 -4.77
N ASP A 438 -2.73 7.31 -4.57
CA ASP A 438 -1.36 7.47 -4.08
C ASP A 438 -1.21 6.84 -2.69
N GLN A 439 -2.09 7.21 -1.75
CA GLN A 439 -2.07 6.68 -0.39
C GLN A 439 -2.33 5.18 -0.34
N LEU A 440 -3.30 4.68 -1.13
CA LEU A 440 -3.59 3.25 -1.22
C LEU A 440 -2.44 2.45 -1.85
N THR A 441 -1.66 3.06 -2.75
CA THR A 441 -0.45 2.45 -3.31
C THR A 441 0.64 2.31 -2.24
N GLY A 442 0.81 3.30 -1.37
CA GLY A 442 1.67 3.21 -0.17
C GLY A 442 1.24 2.06 0.74
N VAL A 443 -0.05 1.99 1.07
CA VAL A 443 -0.63 0.88 1.86
C VAL A 443 -0.38 -0.49 1.20
N LEU A 444 -0.53 -0.60 -0.12
CA LEU A 444 -0.26 -1.85 -0.85
C LEU A 444 1.20 -2.31 -0.71
N ARG A 445 2.17 -1.38 -0.79
CA ARG A 445 3.59 -1.70 -0.60
C ARG A 445 3.83 -2.29 0.79
N GLU A 446 3.22 -1.70 1.81
CA GLU A 446 3.33 -2.17 3.20
C GLU A 446 2.69 -3.56 3.39
N VAL A 447 1.46 -3.74 2.90
CA VAL A 447 0.76 -5.04 2.97
C VAL A 447 1.63 -6.14 2.36
N LEU A 448 2.12 -5.92 1.14
CA LEU A 448 2.94 -6.92 0.45
C LEU A 448 4.28 -7.16 1.17
N ALA A 449 4.94 -6.12 1.66
CA ALA A 449 6.20 -6.25 2.41
C ALA A 449 6.01 -6.97 3.76
N ILE A 450 4.86 -6.82 4.40
CA ILE A 450 4.48 -7.59 5.59
C ILE A 450 4.29 -9.06 5.23
N ASP A 451 3.60 -9.35 4.13
CA ASP A 451 3.19 -10.70 3.73
C ASP A 451 4.37 -11.57 3.27
N ASP A 452 5.31 -11.03 2.49
CA ASP A 452 6.40 -11.80 1.90
C ASP A 452 7.82 -11.38 2.31
N GLY A 453 7.95 -10.33 3.12
CA GLY A 453 9.24 -9.83 3.60
C GLY A 453 10.10 -9.14 2.53
N VAL A 454 9.58 -8.90 1.33
CA VAL A 454 10.29 -8.22 0.23
C VAL A 454 10.01 -6.72 0.27
N PRO A 455 11.05 -5.86 0.42
CA PRO A 455 10.87 -4.42 0.38
C PRO A 455 10.36 -3.92 -0.96
N ARG A 456 9.46 -2.94 -0.91
CA ARG A 456 8.84 -2.30 -2.07
C ARG A 456 8.93 -0.78 -1.91
N PRO A 457 10.15 -0.21 -2.02
CA PRO A 457 10.36 1.22 -1.85
C PRO A 457 9.60 2.00 -2.92
N GLY A 458 9.22 3.22 -2.59
CA GLY A 458 8.55 4.10 -3.52
C GLY A 458 8.75 5.56 -3.18
N MET A 459 8.79 6.37 -4.22
CA MET A 459 8.88 7.82 -4.05
C MET A 459 7.54 8.34 -3.53
N SER A 460 7.58 9.07 -2.42
CA SER A 460 6.44 9.81 -1.91
C SER A 460 6.18 11.04 -2.78
N THR A 461 4.90 11.39 -2.93
CA THR A 461 4.44 12.63 -3.56
C THR A 461 4.21 13.75 -2.53
N TYR A 462 4.29 13.43 -1.23
CA TYR A 462 4.09 14.36 -0.13
C TYR A 462 5.39 14.71 0.60
N PHE A 463 6.35 13.79 0.66
CA PHE A 463 7.62 13.96 1.38
C PHE A 463 8.83 13.72 0.48
N GLY A 464 9.90 14.48 0.71
CA GLY A 464 11.22 14.19 0.17
C GLY A 464 11.85 12.95 0.83
N PRO A 465 13.02 12.49 0.35
CA PRO A 465 13.75 11.39 0.98
C PRO A 465 14.23 11.79 2.40
N PRO A 466 14.56 10.80 3.26
CA PRO A 466 15.26 11.06 4.51
C PRO A 466 16.52 11.89 4.29
N ARG A 467 16.76 12.88 5.16
CA ARG A 467 17.88 13.83 5.02
C ARG A 467 19.13 13.42 5.79
N GLY A 468 18.99 12.42 6.66
CA GLY A 468 20.05 11.91 7.50
C GLY A 468 19.59 10.68 8.26
N VAL A 469 20.40 10.23 9.21
CA VAL A 469 20.11 9.05 10.03
C VAL A 469 20.30 9.42 11.50
N PHE A 470 19.39 8.93 12.35
CA PHE A 470 19.46 9.11 13.80
C PHE A 470 19.56 7.76 14.51
N GLY A 471 20.14 7.77 15.72
CA GLY A 471 20.24 6.59 16.58
C GLY A 471 21.28 5.53 16.20
N VAL A 472 22.25 5.83 15.33
CA VAL A 472 23.26 4.86 14.88
C VAL A 472 24.11 4.30 16.04
N ASP A 473 24.58 5.17 16.93
CA ASP A 473 25.54 4.82 18.00
C ASP A 473 25.19 5.41 19.38
N ALA A 474 24.05 6.08 19.51
CA ALA A 474 23.69 6.83 20.72
C ALA A 474 22.17 6.83 20.95
N ALA A 475 21.80 7.28 22.16
CA ALA A 475 20.42 7.61 22.47
C ALA A 475 19.86 8.61 21.44
N VAL A 476 18.58 8.46 21.14
CA VAL A 476 17.88 9.35 20.22
C VAL A 476 17.69 10.70 20.89
N ASP A 477 17.88 11.79 20.15
CA ASP A 477 17.60 13.15 20.60
C ASP A 477 16.74 13.90 19.58
N ALA A 478 15.93 14.86 20.07
CA ALA A 478 14.96 15.58 19.26
C ALA A 478 15.59 16.35 18.07
N PRO A 479 16.69 17.11 18.24
CA PRO A 479 17.32 17.81 17.11
C PRO A 479 17.81 16.87 16.00
N LYS A 480 18.43 15.73 16.33
CA LYS A 480 18.87 14.76 15.31
C LYS A 480 17.70 14.08 14.62
N ILE A 481 16.62 13.76 15.34
CA ILE A 481 15.39 13.25 14.70
C ILE A 481 14.93 14.26 13.65
N ILE A 482 14.71 15.51 14.06
CA ILE A 482 14.19 16.57 13.19
C ILE A 482 15.09 16.80 11.98
N ALA A 483 16.42 16.84 12.18
CA ALA A 483 17.36 17.01 11.07
C ALA A 483 17.33 15.85 10.06
N ALA A 484 17.01 14.64 10.50
CA ALA A 484 16.99 13.43 9.67
C ALA A 484 15.62 13.15 9.03
N LEU A 485 14.51 13.61 9.65
CA LEU A 485 13.17 13.38 9.16
C LEU A 485 12.99 13.90 7.71
N PRO A 486 12.21 13.17 6.88
CA PRO A 486 11.70 13.66 5.61
C PRO A 486 10.99 15.01 5.76
N VAL A 487 11.01 15.80 4.68
CA VAL A 487 10.41 17.13 4.65
C VAL A 487 9.27 17.15 3.65
N PRO A 488 8.14 17.81 3.96
CA PRO A 488 7.07 18.00 2.99
C PRO A 488 7.60 18.60 1.69
N LEU A 489 7.15 18.09 0.56
CA LEU A 489 7.48 18.63 -0.75
C LEU A 489 6.80 20.00 -0.94
N VAL A 490 7.50 20.88 -1.65
CA VAL A 490 6.98 22.19 -2.05
C VAL A 490 6.01 21.98 -3.20
N ASP A 491 4.83 22.60 -3.12
CA ASP A 491 3.88 22.64 -4.24
C ASP A 491 4.52 23.41 -5.42
N PRO A 492 4.75 22.75 -6.57
CA PRO A 492 5.36 23.41 -7.73
C PRO A 492 4.49 24.51 -8.34
N THR A 493 3.21 24.59 -7.96
CA THR A 493 2.26 25.61 -8.43
C THR A 493 2.20 26.85 -7.52
N ASP A 494 2.85 26.82 -6.35
CA ASP A 494 2.91 27.98 -5.45
C ASP A 494 3.71 29.14 -6.06
N SER A 495 3.26 30.37 -5.80
CA SER A 495 3.86 31.60 -6.35
C SER A 495 5.32 31.81 -5.97
N ALA A 496 5.79 31.20 -4.87
CA ALA A 496 7.18 31.26 -4.42
C ALA A 496 8.00 30.00 -4.74
N ALA A 497 7.46 29.00 -5.44
CA ALA A 497 8.17 27.74 -5.70
C ALA A 497 9.55 27.96 -6.37
N ALA A 498 9.62 28.87 -7.35
CA ALA A 498 10.88 29.21 -8.02
C ALA A 498 11.89 29.89 -7.10
N LEU A 499 11.42 30.79 -6.21
CA LEU A 499 12.27 31.46 -5.23
C LEU A 499 12.83 30.44 -4.22
N LEU A 500 11.98 29.55 -3.70
CA LEU A 500 12.36 28.51 -2.75
C LEU A 500 13.41 27.55 -3.33
N ALA A 501 13.33 27.23 -4.61
CA ALA A 501 14.35 26.42 -5.28
C ALA A 501 15.75 27.09 -5.21
N THR A 502 15.83 28.42 -5.30
CA THR A 502 17.10 29.17 -5.25
C THR A 502 17.68 29.33 -3.85
N THR A 503 16.89 29.15 -2.78
CA THR A 503 17.34 29.31 -1.38
C THR A 503 17.74 28.00 -0.71
N SER A 504 17.88 26.92 -1.48
CA SER A 504 18.24 25.58 -0.96
C SER A 504 19.59 25.54 -0.22
N GLY A 505 20.50 26.47 -0.51
CA GLY A 505 21.81 26.60 0.15
C GLY A 505 21.90 27.71 1.20
N THR A 506 20.81 28.46 1.42
CA THR A 506 20.78 29.56 2.38
C THR A 506 20.65 29.03 3.80
N THR A 507 21.41 29.60 4.73
CA THR A 507 21.33 29.18 6.14
C THR A 507 19.97 29.58 6.74
N PRO A 508 19.41 28.82 7.70
CA PRO A 508 18.14 29.16 8.32
C PRO A 508 18.05 30.61 8.85
N ALA A 509 19.15 31.16 9.36
CA ALA A 509 19.24 32.52 9.89
C ALA A 509 19.15 33.61 8.81
N GLU A 510 19.50 33.31 7.56
CA GLU A 510 19.54 34.27 6.44
C GLU A 510 18.29 34.21 5.54
N LEU A 511 17.42 33.20 5.74
CA LEU A 511 16.28 32.95 4.87
C LEU A 511 15.25 34.08 4.86
N GLU A 512 15.00 34.70 6.00
CA GLU A 512 14.00 35.77 6.10
C GLU A 512 14.40 36.97 5.25
N HIS A 513 15.67 37.38 5.33
CA HIS A 513 16.21 38.44 4.49
C HIS A 513 16.23 38.04 3.01
N ALA A 514 16.57 36.78 2.71
CA ALA A 514 16.55 36.26 1.33
C ALA A 514 15.14 36.27 0.72
N PHE A 515 14.10 35.95 1.50
CA PHE A 515 12.72 36.02 1.04
C PHE A 515 12.20 37.44 0.91
N GLU A 516 12.53 38.34 1.83
CA GLU A 516 12.19 39.77 1.68
C GLU A 516 12.82 40.36 0.41
N ALA A 517 14.09 40.04 0.14
CA ALA A 517 14.79 40.49 -1.06
C ALA A 517 14.22 39.84 -2.34
N GLY A 518 13.96 38.53 -2.29
CA GLY A 518 13.41 37.77 -3.41
C GLY A 518 11.99 38.16 -3.77
N LEU A 519 11.11 38.35 -2.79
CA LEU A 519 9.74 38.81 -3.01
C LEU A 519 9.72 40.19 -3.67
N ARG A 520 10.55 41.14 -3.21
CA ARG A 520 10.68 42.48 -3.84
C ARG A 520 11.12 42.41 -5.31
N ALA A 521 11.86 41.37 -5.71
CA ALA A 521 12.34 41.20 -7.09
C ALA A 521 11.33 40.50 -8.02
N VAL A 522 10.32 39.80 -7.46
CA VAL A 522 9.43 38.89 -8.21
C VAL A 522 7.98 39.42 -8.32
N VAL A 523 7.61 40.52 -7.65
CA VAL A 523 6.22 41.02 -7.64
C VAL A 523 5.69 41.36 -9.04
N THR A 524 4.96 40.40 -9.62
CA THR A 524 4.02 40.59 -10.72
C THR A 524 2.73 39.83 -10.40
N GLY A 525 1.85 40.42 -9.61
CA GLY A 525 0.42 40.07 -9.57
C GLY A 525 -0.03 38.67 -9.09
N HIS A 526 0.83 37.85 -8.47
CA HIS A 526 0.42 36.55 -7.92
C HIS A 526 0.01 36.65 -6.44
N GLY A 527 -0.94 35.82 -6.00
CA GLY A 527 -1.42 35.75 -4.62
C GLY A 527 -0.33 35.40 -3.60
N GLU A 528 -0.63 35.59 -2.31
CA GLU A 528 0.28 35.29 -1.20
C GLU A 528 0.73 33.81 -1.21
N SER A 529 2.03 33.57 -1.06
CA SER A 529 2.60 32.22 -1.04
C SER A 529 2.25 31.49 0.26
N THR A 530 1.85 30.23 0.11
CA THR A 530 1.62 29.30 1.23
C THR A 530 2.92 28.63 1.67
N GLU A 531 3.87 28.48 0.76
CA GLU A 531 5.13 27.76 0.98
C GLU A 531 6.19 28.57 1.75
N ILE A 532 6.22 29.91 1.60
CA ILE A 532 7.15 30.76 2.34
C ILE A 532 6.94 30.65 3.86
N PRO A 533 5.71 30.80 4.41
CA PRO A 533 5.45 30.58 5.83
C PRO A 533 5.92 29.20 6.31
N LEU A 534 5.64 28.14 5.55
CA LEU A 534 6.03 26.77 5.88
C LEU A 534 7.55 26.60 5.90
N ARG A 535 8.28 27.19 4.95
CA ARG A 535 9.75 27.14 4.92
C ARG A 535 10.40 27.87 6.09
N LEU A 536 9.81 28.97 6.53
CA LEU A 536 10.27 29.74 7.70
C LEU A 536 9.99 29.01 9.02
N ILE A 537 8.83 28.37 9.17
CA ILE A 537 8.56 27.46 10.31
C ILE A 537 9.64 26.38 10.37
N ARG A 538 9.92 25.73 9.23
CA ARG A 538 10.97 24.71 9.14
C ARG A 538 12.35 25.26 9.51
N ALA A 539 12.68 26.48 9.13
CA ALA A 539 13.97 27.10 9.46
C ALA A 539 14.14 27.25 10.98
N ALA A 540 13.09 27.69 11.69
CA ALA A 540 13.09 27.78 13.15
C ALA A 540 13.29 26.40 13.81
N LEU A 541 12.64 25.36 13.29
CA LEU A 541 12.82 23.98 13.74
C LEU A 541 14.25 23.46 13.49
N GLU A 542 14.86 23.80 12.34
CA GLU A 542 16.22 23.39 11.97
C GLU A 542 17.30 23.97 12.90
N ILE A 543 17.06 25.14 13.50
CA ILE A 543 17.97 25.75 14.51
C ILE A 543 17.59 25.43 15.95
N GLY A 544 16.50 24.67 16.17
CA GLY A 544 16.03 24.28 17.50
C GLY A 544 15.23 25.34 18.26
N ASP A 545 14.74 26.39 17.60
CA ASP A 545 13.91 27.43 18.22
C ASP A 545 12.41 27.05 18.15
N SER A 546 11.96 26.24 19.10
CA SER A 546 10.55 25.81 19.18
C SER A 546 9.59 26.98 19.44
N ALA A 547 10.02 28.00 20.20
CA ALA A 547 9.19 29.15 20.51
C ALA A 547 8.90 30.01 19.27
N GLU A 548 9.90 30.22 18.40
CA GLU A 548 9.69 30.88 17.11
C GLU A 548 8.87 30.03 16.15
N ALA A 549 9.10 28.71 16.11
CA ALA A 549 8.29 27.81 15.29
C ALA A 549 6.81 27.88 15.68
N ASP A 550 6.48 27.86 16.98
CA ASP A 550 5.11 27.96 17.48
C ASP A 550 4.45 29.31 17.17
N ARG A 551 5.20 30.41 17.27
CA ARG A 551 4.70 31.74 16.85
C ARG A 551 4.32 31.74 15.37
N ARG A 552 5.20 31.23 14.51
CA ARG A 552 4.95 31.15 13.05
C ARG A 552 3.83 30.17 12.71
N LEU A 553 3.74 29.04 13.39
CA LEU A 553 2.63 28.08 13.25
C LEU A 553 1.29 28.71 13.60
N THR A 554 1.23 29.48 14.69
CA THR A 554 0.01 30.18 15.11
C THR A 554 -0.42 31.20 14.06
N ALA A 555 0.53 31.98 13.53
CA ALA A 555 0.26 32.94 12.47
C ALA A 555 -0.23 32.26 11.17
N ALA A 556 0.41 31.16 10.75
CA ALA A 556 0.06 30.43 9.54
C ALA A 556 -1.29 29.68 9.64
N SER A 557 -1.71 29.32 10.86
CA SER A 557 -2.98 28.60 11.07
C SER A 557 -4.22 29.41 10.67
N ALA A 558 -4.11 30.74 10.57
CA ALA A 558 -5.22 31.60 10.13
C ALA A 558 -5.48 31.50 8.61
N THR A 559 -4.46 31.18 7.81
CA THR A 559 -4.55 31.13 6.34
C THR A 559 -4.49 29.72 5.79
N LEU A 560 -3.79 28.80 6.47
CA LEU A 560 -3.58 27.41 6.05
C LEU A 560 -4.46 26.43 6.85
N TRP A 561 -5.72 26.78 7.07
CA TRP A 561 -6.63 25.94 7.85
C TRP A 561 -6.83 24.57 7.18
N GLY A 562 -6.62 23.49 7.93
CA GLY A 562 -6.72 22.12 7.42
C GLY A 562 -5.47 21.58 6.70
N ASP A 563 -4.40 22.38 6.56
CA ASP A 563 -3.15 21.91 5.97
C ASP A 563 -2.39 20.99 6.95
N TRP A 564 -2.26 19.71 6.57
CA TRP A 564 -1.59 18.69 7.38
C TRP A 564 -0.14 19.03 7.72
N ARG A 565 0.53 19.87 6.90
CA ARG A 565 1.92 20.29 7.12
C ARG A 565 2.06 21.12 8.39
N LEU A 566 1.00 21.82 8.81
CA LEU A 566 0.99 22.51 10.10
C LEU A 566 1.11 21.52 11.27
N SER A 567 0.35 20.40 11.24
CA SER A 567 0.49 19.35 12.25
C SER A 567 1.87 18.67 12.18
N TRP A 568 2.41 18.45 10.99
CA TRP A 568 3.77 17.91 10.83
C TRP A 568 4.83 18.77 11.52
N TYR A 569 4.78 20.09 11.32
CA TYR A 569 5.73 21.00 11.94
C TYR A 569 5.45 21.25 13.41
N ARG A 570 4.17 21.26 13.83
CA ARG A 570 3.79 21.34 15.25
C ARG A 570 4.29 20.13 16.03
N GLY A 571 4.19 18.92 15.46
CA GLY A 571 4.75 17.70 16.06
C GLY A 571 6.26 17.81 16.30
N GLN A 572 7.00 18.42 15.36
CA GLN A 572 8.43 18.69 15.54
C GLN A 572 8.71 19.76 16.60
N SER A 573 7.90 20.82 16.67
CA SER A 573 8.00 21.85 17.71
C SER A 573 7.79 21.27 19.11
N ARG A 574 6.73 20.47 19.29
CA ARG A 574 6.42 19.75 20.54
C ARG A 574 7.53 18.76 20.91
N LEU A 575 8.12 18.09 19.92
CA LEU A 575 9.25 17.20 20.13
C LEU A 575 10.49 17.95 20.66
N LEU A 576 10.81 19.14 20.12
CA LEU A 576 11.89 19.99 20.64
C LEU A 576 11.62 20.48 22.06
N ALA A 577 10.35 20.78 22.38
CA ALA A 577 9.94 21.21 23.72
C ALA A 577 9.92 20.05 24.75
N GLY A 578 10.11 18.80 24.32
CA GLY A 578 10.01 17.62 25.19
C GLY A 578 8.56 17.19 25.49
N GLU A 579 7.58 17.76 24.80
CA GLU A 579 6.14 17.51 24.96
C GLU A 579 5.74 16.26 24.15
N LEU A 580 6.27 15.09 24.52
CA LEU A 580 6.22 13.88 23.70
C LEU A 580 4.79 13.38 23.39
N SER A 581 3.84 13.53 24.33
CA SER A 581 2.44 13.14 24.10
C SER A 581 1.74 14.02 23.06
N GLU A 582 2.03 15.32 23.07
CA GLU A 582 1.50 16.27 22.10
C GLU A 582 2.16 16.05 20.74
N ALA A 583 3.48 15.84 20.71
CA ALA A 583 4.21 15.48 19.49
C ALA A 583 3.63 14.22 18.84
N ALA A 584 3.36 13.16 19.63
CA ALA A 584 2.73 11.94 19.14
C ALA A 584 1.34 12.21 18.56
N THR A 585 0.54 13.08 19.19
CA THR A 585 -0.81 13.41 18.72
C THR A 585 -0.76 14.11 17.36
N GLU A 586 0.14 15.08 17.19
CA GLU A 586 0.30 15.80 15.93
C GLU A 586 0.82 14.90 14.80
N PHE A 587 1.80 14.03 15.06
CA PHE A 587 2.26 13.06 14.06
C PHE A 587 1.22 11.99 13.74
N ASP A 588 0.39 11.59 14.71
CA ASP A 588 -0.71 10.64 14.47
C ASP A 588 -1.80 11.26 13.61
N ALA A 589 -2.08 12.57 13.75
CA ALA A 589 -2.97 13.30 12.86
C ALA A 589 -2.45 13.29 11.41
N VAL A 590 -1.14 13.50 11.21
CA VAL A 590 -0.52 13.38 9.87
C VAL A 590 -0.61 11.95 9.36
N TYR A 591 -0.43 10.94 10.21
CA TYR A 591 -0.57 9.54 9.80
C TYR A 591 -2.01 9.14 9.46
N ALA A 592 -2.99 9.69 10.17
CA ALA A 592 -4.41 9.51 9.87
C ALA A 592 -4.78 10.15 8.51
N GLY A 593 -4.20 11.31 8.22
CA GLY A 593 -4.29 11.95 6.91
C GLY A 593 -3.56 11.16 5.83
N LEU A 594 -2.31 10.76 6.05
CA LEU A 594 -1.45 10.15 5.04
C LEU A 594 -1.09 8.71 5.43
N PRO A 595 -2.05 7.76 5.36
CA PRO A 595 -1.84 6.39 5.83
C PRO A 595 -0.79 5.64 5.01
N GLY A 596 -0.57 6.01 3.75
CA GLY A 596 0.43 5.38 2.88
C GLY A 596 1.87 5.85 3.11
N GLU A 597 2.09 6.85 3.96
CA GLU A 597 3.38 7.52 4.11
C GLU A 597 4.26 6.93 5.22
N ALA A 598 5.55 6.76 4.93
CA ALA A 598 6.53 6.25 5.90
C ALA A 598 7.03 7.34 6.88
N ALA A 599 7.04 8.61 6.44
CA ALA A 599 7.51 9.73 7.25
C ALA A 599 6.79 9.88 8.61
N PRO A 600 5.44 9.91 8.68
CA PRO A 600 4.74 10.00 9.96
C PRO A 600 4.93 8.77 10.84
N LYS A 601 5.05 7.57 10.26
CA LYS A 601 5.37 6.34 11.00
C LYS A 601 6.75 6.41 11.65
N LEU A 602 7.75 6.90 10.91
CA LEU A 602 9.11 7.08 11.44
C LEU A 602 9.15 8.10 12.59
N ALA A 603 8.44 9.22 12.45
CA ALA A 603 8.33 10.23 13.51
C ALA A 603 7.65 9.66 14.76
N LEU A 604 6.53 8.94 14.60
CA LEU A 604 5.84 8.25 15.69
C LEU A 604 6.71 7.18 16.34
N ALA A 605 7.54 6.47 15.57
CA ALA A 605 8.49 5.49 16.10
C ALA A 605 9.51 6.15 17.03
N ALA A 606 10.09 7.28 16.59
CA ALA A 606 11.07 8.04 17.35
C ALA A 606 10.47 8.64 18.63
N VAL A 607 9.27 9.23 18.55
CA VAL A 607 8.58 9.77 19.73
C VAL A 607 8.23 8.65 20.72
N ALA A 608 7.73 7.52 20.24
CA ALA A 608 7.42 6.38 21.10
C ALA A 608 8.68 5.78 21.75
N GLU A 609 9.82 5.76 21.07
CA GLU A 609 11.09 5.33 21.65
C GLU A 609 11.55 6.29 22.76
N LEU A 610 11.43 7.61 22.56
CA LEU A 610 11.73 8.61 23.59
C LEU A 610 10.78 8.51 24.79
N SER A 611 9.48 8.32 24.57
CA SER A 611 8.50 8.13 25.65
C SER A 611 8.79 6.87 26.45
N ALA A 612 9.23 5.79 25.78
CA ALA A 612 9.66 4.57 26.43
C ALA A 612 10.92 4.76 27.28
N ALA A 613 11.88 5.58 26.86
CA ALA A 613 13.09 5.86 27.62
C ALA A 613 12.83 6.72 28.87
N ALA A 614 11.77 7.54 28.85
CA ALA A 614 11.40 8.43 29.96
C ALA A 614 10.68 7.72 31.13
N GLY A 615 10.22 6.48 30.94
CA GLY A 615 9.44 5.74 31.95
C GLY A 615 9.90 4.28 32.11
N THR A 616 9.53 3.65 33.22
CA THR A 616 9.86 2.24 33.51
C THR A 616 8.63 1.36 33.78
N ASP A 617 7.43 1.89 33.51
CA ASP A 617 6.15 1.29 33.86
C ASP A 617 5.49 0.57 32.67
N PHE A 618 4.23 0.17 32.85
CA PHE A 618 3.43 -0.47 31.79
C PHE A 618 3.29 0.43 30.54
N ALA A 619 3.15 1.74 30.72
CA ALA A 619 3.07 2.69 29.61
C ALA A 619 4.37 2.68 28.80
N ALA A 620 5.54 2.66 29.45
CA ALA A 620 6.83 2.54 28.76
C ALA A 620 6.96 1.24 27.95
N ALA A 621 6.43 0.11 28.44
CA ALA A 621 6.40 -1.13 27.67
C ALA A 621 5.49 -1.04 26.42
N GLN A 622 4.34 -0.38 26.54
CA GLN A 622 3.45 -0.12 25.40
C GLN A 622 4.10 0.80 24.36
N HIS A 623 4.79 1.86 24.80
CA HIS A 623 5.56 2.74 23.94
C HIS A 623 6.68 1.99 23.19
N ARG A 624 7.43 1.09 23.86
CA ARG A 624 8.44 0.25 23.19
C ARG A 624 7.84 -0.62 22.09
N ARG A 625 6.71 -1.27 22.35
CA ARG A 625 6.01 -2.11 21.35
C ARG A 625 5.54 -1.27 20.16
N ARG A 626 4.99 -0.09 20.42
CA ARG A 626 4.55 0.84 19.36
C ARG A 626 5.73 1.33 18.52
N ALA A 627 6.85 1.71 19.15
CA ALA A 627 8.06 2.12 18.46
C ALA A 627 8.61 1.00 17.57
N ALA A 628 8.72 -0.23 18.10
CA ALA A 628 9.22 -1.39 17.36
C ALA A 628 8.34 -1.70 16.14
N ARG A 629 7.00 -1.66 16.30
CA ARG A 629 6.05 -1.88 15.20
C ARG A 629 6.24 -0.85 14.09
N TYR A 630 6.31 0.45 14.41
CA TYR A 630 6.48 1.48 13.39
C TYR A 630 7.84 1.43 12.69
N TYR A 631 8.94 1.24 13.43
CA TYR A 631 10.25 1.04 12.80
C TYR A 631 10.28 -0.20 11.90
N GLU A 632 9.67 -1.31 12.34
CA GLU A 632 9.60 -2.52 11.54
C GLU A 632 8.77 -2.33 10.27
N THR A 633 7.60 -1.67 10.33
CA THR A 633 6.79 -1.35 9.15
C THR A 633 7.57 -0.51 8.15
N VAL A 634 8.24 0.55 8.61
CA VAL A 634 9.05 1.43 7.75
C VAL A 634 10.21 0.65 7.13
N TRP A 635 10.97 -0.10 7.93
CA TRP A 635 12.14 -0.84 7.47
C TRP A 635 11.81 -1.97 6.49
N ARG A 636 10.72 -2.71 6.74
CA ARG A 636 10.27 -3.80 5.85
C ARG A 636 9.85 -3.25 4.49
N THR A 637 9.25 -2.06 4.47
CA THR A 637 8.71 -1.46 3.24
C THR A 637 9.80 -0.80 2.41
N ASP A 638 10.65 0.03 3.03
CA ASP A 638 11.71 0.77 2.36
C ASP A 638 13.01 0.79 3.19
N ARG A 639 14.02 0.07 2.70
CA ARG A 639 15.34 -0.03 3.33
C ARG A 639 16.21 1.23 3.19
N GLY A 640 15.73 2.27 2.51
CA GLY A 640 16.34 3.60 2.51
C GLY A 640 16.23 4.32 3.86
N TYR A 641 15.27 3.92 4.69
CA TYR A 641 15.04 4.51 6.01
C TYR A 641 15.95 3.88 7.09
N LEU A 642 17.24 4.15 7.02
CA LEU A 642 18.25 3.54 7.90
C LEU A 642 17.99 3.81 9.40
N SER A 643 17.39 4.95 9.78
CA SER A 643 17.03 5.20 11.19
C SER A 643 16.11 4.11 11.75
N ALA A 644 15.28 3.49 10.90
CA ALA A 644 14.34 2.47 11.31
C ALA A 644 15.04 1.16 11.70
N VAL A 645 16.06 0.71 10.97
CA VAL A 645 16.78 -0.52 11.33
C VAL A 645 17.58 -0.35 12.63
N PHE A 646 18.23 0.81 12.82
CA PHE A 646 18.94 1.08 14.07
C PHE A 646 17.96 1.17 15.25
N GLY A 647 16.80 1.83 15.07
CA GLY A 647 15.75 1.87 16.08
C GLY A 647 15.21 0.49 16.46
N LEU A 648 14.91 -0.33 15.46
CA LEU A 648 14.46 -1.71 15.67
C LEU A 648 15.51 -2.53 16.41
N ALA A 649 16.78 -2.42 16.03
CA ALA A 649 17.88 -3.13 16.67
C ALA A 649 18.07 -2.72 18.14
N ARG A 650 18.00 -1.43 18.46
CA ARG A 650 18.06 -0.94 19.85
C ARG A 650 16.92 -1.49 20.70
N LEU A 651 15.69 -1.41 20.19
CA LEU A 651 14.50 -1.89 20.91
C LEU A 651 14.52 -3.41 21.12
N ARG A 652 14.94 -4.19 20.13
CA ARG A 652 15.11 -5.65 20.24
C ARG A 652 16.22 -6.02 21.22
N THR A 653 17.36 -5.33 21.16
CA THR A 653 18.46 -5.51 22.13
C THR A 653 17.98 -5.24 23.56
N GLY A 654 17.29 -4.12 23.80
CA GLY A 654 16.72 -3.80 25.11
C GLY A 654 15.58 -4.71 25.57
N ALA A 655 15.00 -5.51 24.68
CA ALA A 655 14.04 -6.56 24.99
C ALA A 655 14.69 -7.95 25.18
N GLY A 656 16.02 -8.06 25.03
CA GLY A 656 16.77 -9.32 25.11
C GLY A 656 16.81 -10.12 23.80
N ASP A 657 16.13 -9.68 22.75
CA ASP A 657 16.13 -10.30 21.41
C ASP A 657 17.37 -9.87 20.60
N ARG A 658 18.53 -10.39 20.99
CA ARG A 658 19.81 -10.08 20.34
C ARG A 658 19.89 -10.63 18.92
N ASP A 659 19.41 -11.86 18.72
CA ASP A 659 19.44 -12.50 17.40
C ASP A 659 18.55 -11.74 16.40
N GLY A 660 17.35 -11.32 16.81
CA GLY A 660 16.48 -10.51 15.98
C GLY A 660 17.02 -9.11 15.72
N ALA A 661 17.75 -8.50 16.67
CA ALA A 661 18.42 -7.22 16.47
C ALA A 661 19.57 -7.32 15.45
N VAL A 662 20.41 -8.35 15.58
CA VAL A 662 21.51 -8.63 14.66
C VAL A 662 20.99 -8.97 13.27
N ALA A 663 19.96 -9.82 13.18
CA ALA A 663 19.32 -10.17 11.91
C ALA A 663 18.71 -8.96 11.20
N ALA A 664 18.24 -7.94 11.94
CA ALA A 664 17.77 -6.69 11.35
C ALA A 664 18.95 -5.87 10.79
N LEU A 665 20.03 -5.70 11.55
CA LEU A 665 21.23 -4.96 11.13
C LEU A 665 21.91 -5.60 9.91
N ASP A 666 21.90 -6.93 9.83
CA ASP A 666 22.46 -7.68 8.70
C ASP A 666 21.68 -7.48 7.38
N GLN A 667 20.48 -6.89 7.43
CA GLN A 667 19.71 -6.54 6.23
C GLN A 667 20.17 -5.23 5.57
N VAL A 668 21.07 -4.47 6.22
CA VAL A 668 21.67 -3.26 5.64
C VAL A 668 22.57 -3.68 4.48
N ASP A 669 22.31 -3.11 3.31
CA ASP A 669 23.04 -3.42 2.08
C ASP A 669 24.53 -3.08 2.19
N ALA A 670 25.40 -3.92 1.62
CA ALA A 670 26.85 -3.73 1.63
C ALA A 670 27.31 -2.44 0.91
N GLY A 671 26.49 -1.90 0.00
CA GLY A 671 26.70 -0.61 -0.66
C GLY A 671 26.22 0.60 0.15
N SER A 672 25.58 0.40 1.30
CA SER A 672 25.15 1.49 2.18
C SER A 672 26.36 2.21 2.80
N VAL A 673 26.27 3.54 2.89
CA VAL A 673 27.26 4.36 3.61
C VAL A 673 27.33 4.05 5.10
N LEU A 674 26.29 3.40 5.66
CA LEU A 674 26.23 2.97 7.06
C LEU A 674 26.41 1.47 7.25
N PHE A 675 26.93 0.75 6.25
CA PHE A 675 27.16 -0.69 6.37
C PHE A 675 28.16 -1.02 7.49
N ALA A 676 29.24 -0.25 7.60
CA ALA A 676 30.23 -0.42 8.66
C ALA A 676 29.64 -0.18 10.05
N GLU A 677 28.82 0.87 10.18
CA GLU A 677 28.11 1.24 11.40
C GLU A 677 27.10 0.17 11.82
N ALA A 678 26.34 -0.38 10.88
CA ALA A 678 25.42 -1.49 11.15
C ALA A 678 26.17 -2.74 11.64
N GLY A 679 27.32 -3.05 11.02
CA GLY A 679 28.17 -4.15 11.45
C GLY A 679 28.81 -3.94 12.83
N ILE A 680 29.25 -2.72 13.15
CA ILE A 680 29.73 -2.34 14.49
C ILE A 680 28.59 -2.50 15.50
N ALA A 681 27.40 -1.99 15.19
CA ALA A 681 26.22 -2.12 16.04
C ALA A 681 25.88 -3.60 16.28
N ALA A 682 25.94 -4.45 15.24
CA ALA A 682 25.67 -5.87 15.36
C ALA A 682 26.66 -6.56 16.31
N VAL A 683 27.97 -6.26 16.20
CA VAL A 683 28.99 -6.77 17.11
C VAL A 683 28.73 -6.32 18.55
N ARG A 684 28.33 -5.05 18.74
CA ARG A 684 27.97 -4.54 20.07
C ARG A 684 26.74 -5.25 20.64
N THR A 685 25.73 -5.53 19.82
CA THR A 685 24.51 -6.27 20.21
C THR A 685 24.81 -7.72 20.57
N VAL A 686 25.65 -8.42 19.79
CA VAL A 686 26.06 -9.80 20.10
C VAL A 686 26.68 -9.90 21.49
N LEU A 687 27.50 -8.91 21.86
CA LEU A 687 28.22 -8.85 23.13
C LEU A 687 27.48 -8.04 24.21
N HIS A 688 26.24 -7.63 23.99
CA HIS A 688 25.51 -6.76 24.91
C HIS A 688 25.10 -7.50 26.18
N ASP A 689 25.41 -6.91 27.35
CA ASP A 689 25.06 -7.39 28.70
C ASP A 689 25.36 -8.87 29.00
N LEU A 690 26.38 -9.45 28.34
CA LEU A 690 26.81 -10.81 28.62
C LEU A 690 27.78 -10.86 29.81
N ALA A 691 27.43 -11.64 30.83
CA ALA A 691 28.38 -12.04 31.86
C ALA A 691 29.43 -13.02 31.28
N PRO A 692 30.64 -13.10 31.85
CA PRO A 692 31.67 -14.03 31.37
C PRO A 692 31.21 -15.50 31.30
N ALA A 693 30.28 -15.91 32.17
CA ALA A 693 29.71 -17.25 32.20
C ALA A 693 28.71 -17.54 31.06
N GLU A 694 28.14 -16.50 30.47
CA GLU A 694 27.18 -16.59 29.36
C GLU A 694 27.86 -16.50 27.99
N LEU A 695 29.13 -16.10 27.96
CA LEU A 695 29.95 -16.11 26.74
C LEU A 695 30.22 -17.56 26.31
N THR A 696 30.14 -17.79 25.00
CA THR A 696 30.52 -19.05 24.37
C THR A 696 31.53 -18.79 23.27
N GLU A 697 32.32 -19.81 22.92
CA GLU A 697 33.23 -19.73 21.78
C GLU A 697 32.49 -19.35 20.48
N ALA A 698 31.27 -19.87 20.28
CA ALA A 698 30.46 -19.57 19.11
C ALA A 698 30.11 -18.07 19.01
N ILE A 699 29.71 -17.45 20.13
CA ILE A 699 29.42 -16.00 20.21
C ILE A 699 30.68 -15.18 19.86
N LEU A 700 31.82 -15.55 20.45
CA LEU A 700 33.09 -14.83 20.25
C LEU A 700 33.59 -14.96 18.80
N ARG A 701 33.49 -16.15 18.21
CA ARG A 701 33.83 -16.38 16.81
C ARG A 701 32.89 -15.65 15.87
N ASN A 702 31.59 -15.62 16.14
CA ASN A 702 30.63 -14.84 15.36
C ASN A 702 30.97 -13.34 15.38
N ALA A 703 31.25 -12.78 16.56
CA ALA A 703 31.66 -11.38 16.71
C ALA A 703 32.99 -11.10 15.98
N GLY A 704 33.97 -12.00 16.10
CA GLY A 704 35.26 -11.88 15.41
C GLY A 704 35.15 -11.96 13.88
N GLU A 705 34.31 -12.85 13.36
CA GLU A 705 34.04 -12.98 11.93
C GLU A 705 33.40 -11.71 11.38
N ARG A 706 32.41 -11.15 12.08
CA ARG A 706 31.77 -9.88 11.72
C ARG A 706 32.80 -8.76 11.60
N VAL A 707 33.63 -8.56 12.63
CA VAL A 707 34.69 -7.54 12.62
C VAL A 707 35.66 -7.75 11.46
N SER A 708 36.00 -9.01 11.13
CA SER A 708 36.92 -9.31 10.03
C SER A 708 36.38 -8.96 8.65
N ARG A 709 35.05 -8.88 8.48
CA ARG A 709 34.39 -8.47 7.24
C ARG A 709 34.24 -6.95 7.11
N LEU A 710 34.41 -6.20 8.19
CA LEU A 710 34.26 -4.74 8.17
C LEU A 710 35.46 -4.08 7.50
N ARG A 711 35.18 -3.18 6.56
CA ARG A 711 36.18 -2.26 6.01
C ARG A 711 36.08 -0.94 6.77
N LEU A 712 37.02 -0.72 7.69
CA LEU A 712 37.08 0.47 8.52
C LEU A 712 38.31 1.29 8.13
N ASP A 713 38.08 2.50 7.62
CA ASP A 713 39.17 3.41 7.24
C ASP A 713 39.86 4.05 8.45
N SER A 714 39.16 4.10 9.59
CA SER A 714 39.71 4.61 10.85
C SER A 714 40.40 3.51 11.64
N LYS A 715 41.72 3.68 11.86
CA LYS A 715 42.53 2.82 12.74
C LYS A 715 41.97 2.81 14.16
N ARG A 716 41.58 3.98 14.68
CA ARG A 716 40.93 4.10 15.99
C ARG A 716 39.68 3.22 16.06
N ARG A 717 38.73 3.37 15.14
CA ARG A 717 37.47 2.56 15.14
C ARG A 717 37.75 1.06 15.01
N SER A 718 38.72 0.68 14.19
CA SER A 718 39.16 -0.71 14.04
C SER A 718 39.72 -1.26 15.35
N ALA A 719 40.58 -0.51 16.03
CA ALA A 719 41.13 -0.89 17.33
C ALA A 719 40.03 -0.97 18.41
N GLU A 720 39.09 -0.02 18.47
CA GLU A 720 37.98 -0.02 19.43
C GLU A 720 37.10 -1.27 19.31
N ILE A 721 36.68 -1.63 18.10
CA ILE A 721 35.78 -2.78 17.91
C ILE A 721 36.52 -4.11 18.14
N ARG A 722 37.79 -4.21 17.72
CA ARG A 722 38.63 -5.38 17.98
C ARG A 722 38.90 -5.55 19.47
N LEU A 723 39.20 -4.45 20.17
CA LEU A 723 39.39 -4.44 21.62
C LEU A 723 38.17 -5.03 22.32
N ARG A 724 36.96 -4.64 21.92
CA ARG A 724 35.72 -5.15 22.54
C ARG A 724 35.57 -6.67 22.41
N VAL A 725 35.81 -7.24 21.23
CA VAL A 725 35.72 -8.69 21.01
C VAL A 725 36.82 -9.43 21.78
N LEU A 726 38.06 -8.93 21.74
CA LEU A 726 39.18 -9.55 22.43
C LEU A 726 39.05 -9.46 23.95
N SER A 727 38.47 -8.40 24.50
CA SER A 727 38.21 -8.27 25.94
C SER A 727 37.19 -9.32 26.39
N ALA A 728 36.08 -9.48 25.64
CA ALA A 728 35.11 -10.53 25.92
C ALA A 728 35.76 -11.93 25.83
N ALA A 729 36.59 -12.17 24.82
CA ALA A 729 37.31 -13.43 24.68
C ALA A 729 38.27 -13.68 25.85
N PHE A 730 38.96 -12.65 26.32
CA PHE A 730 39.86 -12.74 27.47
C PHE A 730 39.11 -13.05 28.76
N ASP A 731 37.97 -12.41 29.00
CA ASP A 731 37.13 -12.66 30.17
C ASP A 731 36.58 -14.10 30.18
N TRP A 732 36.15 -14.60 29.01
CA TRP A 732 35.72 -16.00 28.85
C TRP A 732 36.85 -17.00 29.13
N LEU A 733 38.05 -16.78 28.59
CA LEU A 733 39.22 -17.61 28.87
C LEU A 733 39.59 -17.59 30.36
N ARG A 734 39.54 -16.43 31.01
CA ARG A 734 39.80 -16.29 32.45
C ARG A 734 38.76 -16.99 33.32
N ALA A 735 37.53 -17.12 32.84
CA ALA A 735 36.47 -17.88 33.48
C ALA A 735 36.61 -19.41 33.29
N GLY A 736 37.66 -19.87 32.61
CA GLY A 736 37.94 -21.30 32.38
C GLY A 736 37.44 -21.82 31.03
N GLY A 737 37.03 -20.94 30.11
CA GLY A 737 36.68 -21.31 28.74
C GLY A 737 37.87 -21.94 28.01
N VAL A 738 37.63 -23.04 27.28
CA VAL A 738 38.63 -23.72 26.46
C VAL A 738 38.15 -23.74 25.01
N PRO A 739 38.87 -23.09 24.07
CA PRO A 739 38.50 -23.14 22.66
C PRO A 739 38.61 -24.56 22.11
N ALA A 740 37.58 -25.00 21.40
CA ALA A 740 37.51 -26.29 20.72
C ALA A 740 38.42 -26.35 19.48
N ALA A 741 38.72 -25.20 18.86
CA ALA A 741 39.59 -25.11 17.69
C ALA A 741 40.76 -24.14 17.88
N HIS A 742 41.94 -24.51 17.37
CA HIS A 742 43.14 -23.67 17.37
C HIS A 742 43.11 -22.53 16.34
N THR A 743 42.00 -22.35 15.62
CA THR A 743 41.85 -21.28 14.62
C THR A 743 41.95 -19.90 15.30
N PRO A 744 42.82 -18.99 14.79
CA PRO A 744 42.98 -17.65 15.34
C PRO A 744 41.67 -16.87 15.45
N LEU A 745 41.52 -16.06 16.51
CA LEU A 745 40.45 -15.09 16.65
C LEU A 745 41.00 -13.71 16.27
N LEU A 746 40.43 -13.06 15.26
CA LEU A 746 40.88 -11.75 14.78
C LEU A 746 42.38 -11.70 14.42
N GLY A 747 42.94 -12.83 13.96
CA GLY A 747 44.34 -12.95 13.56
C GLY A 747 45.34 -13.14 14.71
N VAL A 748 44.89 -13.34 15.94
CA VAL A 748 45.73 -13.77 17.07
C VAL A 748 45.39 -15.20 17.51
N PRO A 749 46.37 -15.99 18.02
CA PRO A 749 46.07 -17.29 18.61
C PRO A 749 44.96 -17.16 19.66
N PHE A 750 43.93 -18.01 19.56
CA PHE A 750 42.79 -17.94 20.48
C PHE A 750 43.11 -18.68 21.78
N GLU A 751 44.08 -18.14 22.51
CA GLU A 751 44.54 -18.60 23.82
C GLU A 751 44.91 -17.38 24.67
N GLN A 752 45.13 -17.57 25.96
CA GLN A 752 45.27 -16.44 26.89
C GLN A 752 46.39 -15.47 26.51
N ASP A 753 47.57 -15.97 26.14
CA ASP A 753 48.70 -15.12 25.75
C ASP A 753 48.50 -14.47 24.37
N GLY A 754 47.93 -15.20 23.40
CA GLY A 754 47.61 -14.65 22.08
C GLY A 754 46.58 -13.52 22.14
N VAL A 755 45.52 -13.69 22.92
CA VAL A 755 44.49 -12.67 23.14
C VAL A 755 45.07 -11.46 23.89
N ARG A 756 45.91 -11.67 24.91
CA ARG A 756 46.63 -10.59 25.62
C ARG A 756 47.51 -9.77 24.68
N ALA A 757 48.25 -10.42 23.78
CA ALA A 757 49.05 -9.72 22.77
C ALA A 757 48.18 -8.89 21.79
N GLY A 758 47.01 -9.43 21.42
CA GLY A 758 46.01 -8.69 20.62
C GLY A 758 45.46 -7.46 21.34
N LEU A 759 45.10 -7.60 22.62
CA LEU A 759 44.64 -6.51 23.48
C LEU A 759 45.71 -5.41 23.65
N GLU A 760 46.96 -5.79 23.93
CA GLU A 760 48.07 -4.83 24.02
C GLU A 760 48.18 -4.01 22.72
N ARG A 761 48.09 -4.65 21.56
CA ARG A 761 48.15 -3.97 20.26
C ARG A 761 46.99 -2.98 20.11
N CYS A 762 45.76 -3.37 20.41
CA CYS A 762 44.61 -2.48 20.34
C CYS A 762 44.79 -1.25 21.25
N TYR A 763 45.22 -1.41 22.50
CA TYR A 763 45.46 -0.28 23.40
C TYR A 763 46.56 0.66 22.90
N ARG A 764 47.64 0.12 22.32
CA ARG A 764 48.71 0.93 21.70
C ARG A 764 48.22 1.68 20.47
N ASP A 765 47.43 1.03 19.62
CA ASP A 765 46.84 1.67 18.44
C ASP A 765 45.91 2.82 18.86
N LEU A 766 45.07 2.63 19.88
CA LEU A 766 44.24 3.71 20.44
C LEU A 766 45.07 4.85 21.04
N ALA A 767 46.16 4.53 21.74
CA ALA A 767 47.05 5.53 22.33
C ALA A 767 47.75 6.39 21.26
N HIS A 768 48.06 5.81 20.10
CA HIS A 768 48.63 6.54 18.97
C HIS A 768 47.61 7.45 18.28
N GLU A 769 46.33 7.08 18.28
CA GLU A 769 45.26 7.79 17.56
C GLU A 769 44.49 8.81 18.42
N THR A 770 44.76 8.90 19.73
CA THR A 770 44.21 9.97 20.57
C THR A 770 45.11 11.19 20.57
N ASP A 771 44.52 12.38 20.52
CA ASP A 771 45.22 13.66 20.71
C ASP A 771 45.31 14.07 22.19
N ASP A 772 44.51 13.44 23.06
CA ASP A 772 44.50 13.74 24.49
C ASP A 772 45.67 13.02 25.19
N MET A 773 46.52 13.81 25.84
CA MET A 773 47.71 13.31 26.52
C MET A 773 47.36 12.38 27.70
N TRP A 774 46.31 12.67 28.47
CA TRP A 774 45.91 11.87 29.62
C TRP A 774 45.25 10.57 29.19
N GLU A 775 44.39 10.60 28.17
CA GLU A 775 43.85 9.39 27.54
C GLU A 775 44.98 8.51 27.01
N ARG A 776 45.98 9.10 26.35
CA ARG A 776 47.16 8.37 25.87
C ARG A 776 47.90 7.66 27.00
N PHE A 777 48.18 8.35 28.11
CA PHE A 777 48.85 7.74 29.26
C PHE A 777 48.05 6.56 29.83
N ALA A 778 46.74 6.74 30.01
CA ALA A 778 45.86 5.68 30.50
C ALA A 778 45.86 4.46 29.58
N LEU A 779 45.76 4.66 28.26
CA LEU A 779 45.79 3.57 27.28
C LEU A 779 47.13 2.82 27.27
N VAL A 780 48.26 3.54 27.39
CA VAL A 780 49.59 2.91 27.49
C VAL A 780 49.74 2.09 28.77
N GLU A 781 49.21 2.57 29.90
CA GLU A 781 49.22 1.83 31.16
C GLU A 781 48.40 0.54 31.06
N GLN A 782 47.22 0.59 30.43
CA GLN A 782 46.42 -0.60 30.14
C GLN A 782 47.16 -1.58 29.23
N ALA A 783 47.81 -1.09 28.18
CA ALA A 783 48.63 -1.91 27.28
C ALA A 783 49.76 -2.65 28.04
N ASN A 784 50.45 -1.96 28.96
CA ASN A 784 51.51 -2.56 29.76
C ASN A 784 50.98 -3.58 30.77
N THR A 785 49.80 -3.33 31.34
CA THR A 785 49.15 -4.23 32.31
C THR A 785 48.69 -5.54 31.66
N ILE A 786 48.15 -5.46 30.44
CA ILE A 786 47.61 -6.62 29.73
C ILE A 786 48.67 -7.43 28.97
N ARG A 787 49.88 -6.90 28.78
CA ARG A 787 51.00 -7.57 28.11
C ARG A 787 51.20 -9.03 28.58
N PRO A 788 51.43 -10.00 27.68
CA PRO A 788 51.76 -11.38 28.06
C PRO A 788 53.07 -11.42 28.87
N ARG A 789 53.13 -12.26 29.91
CA ARG A 789 54.37 -12.44 30.67
C ARG A 789 55.27 -13.40 29.90
N THR A 790 56.32 -12.88 29.28
CA THR A 790 57.41 -13.71 28.77
C THR A 790 58.18 -14.29 29.96
N THR A 791 58.04 -15.59 30.21
CA THR A 791 58.99 -16.33 31.05
C THR A 791 60.27 -16.50 30.24
N LEU A 792 61.31 -15.73 30.60
CA LEU A 792 62.68 -15.97 30.14
C LEU A 792 63.27 -17.20 30.83
#